data_AF-A0AAU1IH40-F1
#
_entry.id   AF-A0AAU1IH40-F1
#
_cell.length_a   1.000
_cell.length_b   1.000
_cell.length_c   1.000
_cell.angle_alpha   90.00
_cell.angle_beta   90.00
_cell.angle_gamma   90.00
#
_symmetry.space_group_name_H-M   'P 1'
#
loop_
_entity.id
_entity.type
_entity.pdbx_description
1 polymer ?
#
loop_
_entity_poly.entity_id
_entity_poly.type
_entity_poly.pdbx_seq_one_letter_code
_entity_poly.pdbx_strand_id
1 'polypeptide(L)'
;MTVRTITAVVERLADDVRRTLGLAPQEPLDRSFTGLGGSSMEAAQLTVRLRRARGLALGAHELLNAADVQRLLDELVVRPRAEPAEHPVDAAPTGRAPLTWQQRVVWYRSVLDPGSSRHVFHALFHFARAPRPSALRGELRRLLRRHPVLRTRIVFHDGDPWQVVPPADITDAEVDLTVVNLPGEAASPEELVRLSGADRPFDLATGPLLRWVLVRLPGGGAVLVHTEHHLIHDGTSFAALLDSLADGGTEPDPRYFAYASTQSPADPAEVRKAAARAARVTGPVLGADTPEAVHHGTFLRLPVPTALLRAVRDASRRTSVSLFTALFTAFSQALTRYEGVNAVVLGTAVENRPPGHEDTVGAFASIVPVVVERRPGELPEATLRRTNGALREAMDHSAVPLPDIVQAVGGTAGRGAGAVVRAAFSVHQRTDREVRLGGAHARVQLGVFNGAARFPVDVVAFTSGTGDDTRVELLMEARDGAVDRDDLWALWTHTLDWLRTWVQLLPTMRSPSVPTLVERVRARATADPNAVALDDGTHQVTYGRLAALGESGRHIVSRPGEVVGLLGPASPDFFACAYAVLHAGGTYLPLEAGQPAARLASVADQARCGAIVRLPGVPGPLAEALDRPDGPPWRLLDWAELSAGRPPGAARTMAGHGLEGAAPACVLFTSGSTGDPEGVLVPRPALDRLADWAVRELRLGPATVVGRLADTALDASAFEVWSALYAGARVRFAPAEVRPDPQELAAWLAEAGVEYAFVPTPIAELLARVPKPAGSRLSRISTGGDRLHALPDDVPFEVLNLYGSAETTVVATADWIEPGGSALPPIGRPLPYGYVRVVTASGAPATPGEPGELWVGGDGVAAGYTGAPRRTAAAFVADPHTEDGALVHRTGDIVRVDSGGRLHYSGRRDRQSELDGVRFDPGEVEATALRQPGVVQAVALISASTTGPRPHLFLILATDADPDRAARAVRADLPARLDHLTIHHLDALPRTAGGKVDHRLLTDLAERGRPHTTAPAGPPRASAPRPLNGAGSTDLNLLLPMIAPLPRNERLSLVHQLIGSVLSDKETR
;
A
#
# COMPACT_ATOMS: atom_id res chain seq x y z
N MET A 1 8.79 -46.87 -11.62
CA MET A 1 7.41 -46.63 -11.14
C MET A 1 6.49 -46.49 -12.36
N THR A 2 5.25 -46.96 -12.28
CA THR A 2 4.21 -46.73 -13.32
C THR A 2 3.83 -45.24 -13.35
N VAL A 3 3.45 -44.67 -14.51
CA VAL A 3 3.05 -43.24 -14.66
C VAL A 3 1.99 -42.82 -13.64
N ARG A 4 1.04 -43.73 -13.36
CA ARG A 4 -0.04 -43.54 -12.38
C ARG A 4 0.45 -43.40 -10.94
N THR A 5 1.57 -44.05 -10.59
CA THR A 5 2.18 -43.99 -9.26
C THR A 5 3.01 -42.73 -9.06
N ILE A 6 3.69 -42.25 -10.11
CA ILE A 6 4.45 -40.98 -10.11
C ILE A 6 3.50 -39.81 -9.89
N THR A 7 2.41 -39.76 -10.66
CA THR A 7 1.38 -38.71 -10.55
C THR A 7 0.80 -38.62 -9.14
N ALA A 8 0.53 -39.77 -8.50
CA ALA A 8 0.00 -39.80 -7.14
C ALA A 8 1.00 -39.35 -6.05
N VAL A 9 2.32 -39.50 -6.28
CA VAL A 9 3.35 -39.01 -5.36
C VAL A 9 3.52 -37.51 -5.50
N VAL A 10 3.59 -37.00 -6.74
CA VAL A 10 3.65 -35.56 -7.03
C VAL A 10 2.47 -34.82 -6.40
N GLU A 11 1.24 -35.32 -6.55
CA GLU A 11 0.06 -34.64 -6.00
C GLU A 11 0.10 -34.55 -4.46
N ARG A 12 0.64 -35.58 -3.79
CA ARG A 12 0.83 -35.53 -2.33
C ARG A 12 1.88 -34.51 -1.89
N LEU A 13 2.95 -34.34 -2.67
CA LEU A 13 3.95 -33.31 -2.41
C LEU A 13 3.39 -31.90 -2.67
N ALA A 14 2.59 -31.75 -3.71
CA ALA A 14 1.86 -30.52 -4.01
C ALA A 14 0.89 -30.16 -2.87
N ASP A 15 0.19 -31.12 -2.30
CA ASP A 15 -0.67 -30.90 -1.14
C ASP A 15 0.10 -30.46 0.12
N ASP A 16 1.32 -30.96 0.32
CA ASP A 16 2.18 -30.50 1.41
C ASP A 16 2.64 -29.05 1.20
N VAL A 17 2.92 -28.64 -0.05
CA VAL A 17 3.18 -27.22 -0.40
C VAL A 17 1.93 -26.38 -0.11
N ARG A 18 0.77 -26.75 -0.66
CA ARG A 18 -0.50 -26.00 -0.48
C ARG A 18 -0.85 -25.84 1.00
N ARG A 19 -0.74 -26.91 1.78
CA ARG A 19 -1.01 -26.87 3.23
C ARG A 19 -0.04 -25.97 3.98
N THR A 20 1.23 -25.94 3.56
CA THR A 20 2.24 -25.06 4.17
C THR A 20 1.95 -23.59 3.90
N LEU A 21 1.53 -23.28 2.67
CA LEU A 21 1.28 -21.92 2.21
C LEU A 21 -0.16 -21.44 2.47
N GLY A 22 -1.03 -22.30 3.01
CA GLY A 22 -2.45 -21.99 3.22
C GLY A 22 -3.23 -21.78 1.91
N LEU A 23 -2.80 -22.40 0.82
CA LEU A 23 -3.45 -22.26 -0.49
C LEU A 23 -4.74 -23.09 -0.57
N ALA A 24 -5.65 -22.66 -1.42
CA ALA A 24 -6.89 -23.40 -1.69
C ALA A 24 -6.59 -24.82 -2.23
N PRO A 25 -7.46 -25.80 -1.97
CA PRO A 25 -7.35 -27.12 -2.60
C PRO A 25 -7.30 -26.97 -4.12
N GLN A 26 -6.34 -27.64 -4.76
CA GLN A 26 -6.09 -27.58 -6.22
C GLN A 26 -5.53 -26.27 -6.78
N GLU A 27 -5.09 -25.31 -5.95
CA GLU A 27 -4.35 -24.13 -6.44
C GLU A 27 -3.14 -24.59 -7.30
N PRO A 28 -2.94 -24.01 -8.51
CA PRO A 28 -1.79 -24.30 -9.35
C PRO A 28 -0.47 -23.93 -8.69
N LEU A 29 0.54 -24.80 -8.81
CA LEU A 29 1.90 -24.58 -8.30
C LEU A 29 2.91 -24.24 -9.41
N ASP A 30 2.43 -23.72 -10.54
CA ASP A 30 3.16 -23.35 -11.76
C ASP A 30 3.95 -22.04 -11.65
N ARG A 31 4.19 -21.59 -10.42
CA ARG A 31 4.86 -20.34 -10.07
C ARG A 31 5.97 -20.60 -9.06
N SER A 32 6.80 -19.59 -8.82
CA SER A 32 7.86 -19.67 -7.82
C SER A 32 7.30 -19.81 -6.41
N PHE A 33 8.07 -20.41 -5.50
CA PHE A 33 7.63 -20.58 -4.11
C PHE A 33 7.30 -19.24 -3.45
N THR A 34 8.06 -18.19 -3.76
CA THR A 34 7.77 -16.81 -3.31
C THR A 34 6.55 -16.20 -3.99
N GLY A 35 6.33 -16.47 -5.28
CA GLY A 35 5.14 -16.05 -6.03
C GLY A 35 3.85 -16.68 -5.49
N LEU A 36 3.95 -17.88 -4.90
CA LEU A 36 2.87 -18.56 -4.17
C LEU A 36 2.69 -18.05 -2.73
N GLY A 37 3.49 -17.07 -2.29
CA GLY A 37 3.44 -16.50 -0.94
C GLY A 37 4.38 -17.14 0.07
N GLY A 38 5.24 -18.06 -0.37
CA GLY A 38 6.20 -18.76 0.47
C GLY A 38 7.41 -17.93 0.88
N SER A 39 7.84 -18.14 2.11
CA SER A 39 9.01 -17.54 2.75
C SER A 39 10.14 -18.54 2.94
N SER A 40 11.36 -18.06 3.20
CA SER A 40 12.52 -18.93 3.46
C SER A 40 12.29 -19.92 4.61
N MET A 41 11.46 -19.51 5.56
CA MET A 41 11.08 -20.29 6.72
C MET A 41 10.06 -21.39 6.39
N GLU A 42 9.01 -21.08 5.62
CA GLU A 42 8.06 -22.09 5.13
C GLU A 42 8.78 -23.10 4.23
N ALA A 43 9.75 -22.65 3.44
CA ALA A 43 10.63 -23.52 2.68
C ALA A 43 11.43 -24.46 3.60
N ALA A 44 12.09 -23.93 4.64
CA ALA A 44 12.83 -24.74 5.61
C ALA A 44 11.93 -25.77 6.30
N GLN A 45 10.77 -25.36 6.83
CA GLN A 45 9.82 -26.25 7.49
C GLN A 45 9.24 -27.31 6.54
N LEU A 46 8.96 -26.94 5.28
CA LEU A 46 8.50 -27.88 4.28
C LEU A 46 9.60 -28.90 3.95
N THR A 47 10.84 -28.47 3.70
CA THR A 47 11.94 -29.39 3.37
C THR A 47 12.25 -30.38 4.49
N VAL A 48 12.20 -29.95 5.76
CA VAL A 48 12.31 -30.87 6.92
C VAL A 48 11.20 -31.92 6.92
N ARG A 49 9.95 -31.49 6.71
CA ARG A 49 8.80 -32.41 6.68
C ARG A 49 8.88 -33.37 5.50
N LEU A 50 9.23 -32.87 4.32
CA LEU A 50 9.39 -33.68 3.10
C LEU A 50 10.50 -34.71 3.28
N ARG A 51 11.62 -34.34 3.90
CA ARG A 51 12.69 -35.31 4.20
C ARG A 51 12.21 -36.36 5.21
N ARG A 52 11.72 -35.96 6.38
CA ARG A 52 11.31 -36.90 7.45
C ARG A 52 10.19 -37.85 7.01
N ALA A 53 9.21 -37.35 6.27
CA ALA A 53 8.04 -38.15 5.89
C ALA A 53 8.26 -38.98 4.61
N ARG A 54 9.17 -38.57 3.72
CA ARG A 54 9.25 -39.10 2.34
C ARG A 54 10.66 -39.45 1.85
N GLY A 55 11.71 -39.19 2.62
CA GLY A 55 13.10 -39.48 2.23
C GLY A 55 13.60 -38.66 1.04
N LEU A 56 13.00 -37.50 0.77
CA LEU A 56 13.37 -36.63 -0.35
C LEU A 56 14.40 -35.58 0.08
N ALA A 57 15.55 -35.55 -0.58
CA ALA A 57 16.57 -34.53 -0.39
C ALA A 57 16.25 -33.28 -1.23
N LEU A 58 15.54 -32.31 -0.62
CA LEU A 58 15.29 -30.97 -1.16
C LEU A 58 15.83 -29.92 -0.18
N GLY A 59 16.64 -28.98 -0.66
CA GLY A 59 17.11 -27.85 0.16
C GLY A 59 16.13 -26.67 0.14
N ALA A 60 16.01 -25.94 1.26
CA ALA A 60 15.12 -24.78 1.34
C ALA A 60 15.46 -23.71 0.27
N HIS A 61 16.75 -23.55 0.00
CA HIS A 61 17.27 -22.65 -1.03
C HIS A 61 16.85 -23.07 -2.45
N GLU A 62 16.87 -24.37 -2.76
CA GLU A 62 16.44 -24.89 -4.06
C GLU A 62 14.95 -24.63 -4.29
N LEU A 63 14.13 -24.83 -3.26
CA LEU A 63 12.69 -24.55 -3.31
C LEU A 63 12.40 -23.06 -3.50
N LEU A 64 13.12 -22.17 -2.80
CA LEU A 64 12.95 -20.71 -2.93
C LEU A 64 13.34 -20.19 -4.31
N ASN A 65 14.31 -20.84 -4.96
CA ASN A 65 14.81 -20.46 -6.28
C ASN A 65 14.08 -21.15 -7.44
N ALA A 66 13.16 -22.07 -7.15
CA ALA A 66 12.35 -22.68 -8.19
C ALA A 66 11.48 -21.61 -8.84
N ALA A 67 11.60 -21.45 -10.17
CA ALA A 67 10.71 -20.59 -10.95
C ALA A 67 9.30 -21.19 -11.05
N ASP A 68 9.20 -22.51 -10.92
CA ASP A 68 7.99 -23.32 -10.99
C ASP A 68 8.13 -24.45 -9.96
N VAL A 69 7.31 -24.40 -8.91
CA VAL A 69 7.33 -25.40 -7.83
C VAL A 69 6.82 -26.74 -8.33
N GLN A 70 5.78 -26.76 -9.16
CA GLN A 70 5.23 -27.99 -9.74
C GLN A 70 6.31 -28.75 -10.52
N ARG A 71 7.05 -28.03 -11.36
CA ARG A 71 8.17 -28.61 -12.11
C ARG A 71 9.27 -29.15 -11.21
N LEU A 72 9.63 -28.44 -10.15
CA LEU A 72 10.62 -28.92 -9.17
C LEU A 72 10.17 -30.24 -8.52
N LEU A 73 8.88 -30.33 -8.14
CA LEU A 73 8.31 -31.54 -7.56
C LEU A 73 8.30 -32.70 -8.57
N ASP A 74 7.96 -32.44 -9.83
CA ASP A 74 8.01 -33.44 -10.90
C ASP A 74 9.44 -33.96 -11.10
N GLU A 75 10.43 -33.06 -11.15
CA GLU A 75 11.84 -33.41 -11.30
C GLU A 75 12.35 -34.26 -10.11
N LEU A 76 11.95 -33.94 -8.87
CA LEU A 76 12.30 -34.69 -7.67
C LEU A 76 11.73 -36.11 -7.66
N VAL A 77 10.52 -36.32 -8.19
CA VAL A 77 9.91 -37.66 -8.25
C VAL A 77 10.48 -38.48 -9.40
N VAL A 78 10.80 -37.86 -10.53
CA VAL A 78 11.41 -38.53 -11.70
C VAL A 78 12.87 -38.89 -11.45
N ARG A 79 13.61 -38.02 -10.75
CA ARG A 79 15.00 -38.24 -10.33
C ARG A 79 15.13 -38.03 -8.82
N PRO A 80 14.70 -39.00 -8.01
CA PRO A 80 14.88 -38.92 -6.56
C PRO A 80 16.37 -38.78 -6.26
N ARG A 81 16.75 -37.67 -5.64
CA ARG A 81 18.10 -37.52 -5.11
C ARG A 81 18.17 -38.34 -3.83
N ALA A 82 18.94 -39.42 -3.86
CA ALA A 82 19.25 -40.17 -2.65
C ALA A 82 19.96 -39.25 -1.66
N GLU A 83 19.77 -39.51 -0.36
CA GLU A 83 20.54 -38.83 0.68
C GLU A 83 22.04 -38.93 0.37
N PRO A 84 22.83 -37.87 0.63
CA PRO A 84 24.25 -38.08 0.81
C PRO A 84 24.44 -39.18 1.86
N ALA A 85 25.35 -40.12 1.61
CA ALA A 85 25.63 -41.19 2.55
C ALA A 85 25.85 -40.60 3.95
N GLU A 86 25.22 -41.19 4.98
CA GLU A 86 25.53 -40.86 6.38
C GLU A 86 27.06 -40.87 6.52
N HIS A 87 27.67 -39.70 6.72
CA HIS A 87 29.06 -39.67 7.12
C HIS A 87 29.12 -40.45 8.43
N PRO A 88 30.01 -41.46 8.57
CA PRO A 88 30.13 -42.18 9.82
C PRO A 88 30.35 -41.16 10.93
N VAL A 89 29.35 -41.04 11.79
CA VAL A 89 29.38 -40.12 12.91
C VAL A 89 30.26 -40.78 13.95
N ASP A 90 31.56 -40.50 13.91
CA ASP A 90 32.43 -40.87 15.01
C ASP A 90 31.86 -40.28 16.30
N ALA A 91 32.05 -40.99 17.42
CA ALA A 91 31.65 -40.52 18.74
C ALA A 91 32.12 -39.07 18.94
N ALA A 92 31.32 -38.26 19.66
CA ALA A 92 31.68 -36.86 19.94
C ALA A 92 33.14 -36.80 20.43
N PRO A 93 34.01 -35.97 19.83
CA PRO A 93 35.43 -36.02 20.09
C PRO A 93 35.69 -35.87 21.58
N THR A 94 36.31 -36.87 22.19
CA THR A 94 36.83 -36.78 23.56
C THR A 94 38.16 -36.03 23.48
N GLY A 95 38.11 -34.70 23.55
CA GLY A 95 39.29 -33.85 23.45
C GLY A 95 39.05 -32.55 22.70
N ARG A 96 39.77 -32.37 21.58
CA ARG A 96 39.79 -31.13 20.78
C ARG A 96 39.13 -31.33 19.42
N ALA A 97 38.37 -30.34 18.98
CA ALA A 97 37.83 -30.23 17.63
C ALA A 97 38.16 -28.83 17.04
N PRO A 98 38.34 -28.71 15.71
CA PRO A 98 38.57 -27.40 15.09
C PRO A 98 37.35 -26.50 15.26
N LEU A 99 37.55 -25.18 15.28
CA LEU A 99 36.44 -24.23 15.18
C LEU A 99 35.89 -24.22 13.75
N THR A 100 34.58 -24.09 13.63
CA THR A 100 33.94 -23.74 12.35
C THR A 100 34.34 -22.33 11.91
N TRP A 101 34.24 -22.02 10.61
CA TRP A 101 34.45 -20.69 10.04
C TRP A 101 33.60 -19.62 10.74
N GLN A 102 32.36 -19.98 11.07
CA GLN A 102 31.41 -19.16 11.82
C GLN A 102 31.94 -18.84 13.22
N GLN A 103 32.38 -19.86 13.95
CA GLN A 103 32.94 -19.68 15.29
C GLN A 103 34.22 -18.85 15.27
N ARG A 104 35.08 -18.99 14.25
CA ARG A 104 36.34 -18.20 14.16
C ARG A 104 36.06 -16.69 14.12
N VAL A 105 35.04 -16.25 13.39
CA VAL A 105 34.61 -14.84 13.33
C VAL A 105 34.22 -14.34 14.71
N VAL A 106 33.31 -15.06 15.37
CA VAL A 106 32.75 -14.69 16.66
C VAL A 106 33.84 -14.72 17.73
N TRP A 107 34.69 -15.74 17.73
CA TRP A 107 35.82 -15.89 18.65
C TRP A 107 36.79 -14.72 18.51
N TYR A 108 37.21 -14.40 17.28
CA TYR A 108 38.13 -13.29 17.04
C TYR A 108 37.58 -11.97 17.59
N ARG A 109 36.30 -11.67 17.35
CA ARG A 109 35.64 -10.48 17.89
C ARG A 109 35.55 -10.48 19.41
N SER A 110 35.24 -11.62 20.00
CA SER A 110 35.10 -11.76 21.45
C SER A 110 36.44 -11.64 22.18
N VAL A 111 37.54 -12.06 21.55
CA VAL A 111 38.92 -11.87 22.08
C VAL A 111 39.37 -10.41 21.97
N LEU A 112 38.94 -9.68 20.94
CA LEU A 112 39.25 -8.26 20.79
C LEU A 112 38.51 -7.37 21.81
N ASP A 113 37.44 -7.87 22.41
CA ASP A 113 36.56 -7.16 23.35
C ASP A 113 36.07 -8.09 24.48
N PRO A 114 36.98 -8.56 25.36
CA PRO A 114 36.70 -9.62 26.35
C PRO A 114 35.75 -9.20 27.49
N GLY A 115 35.36 -7.92 27.55
CA GLY A 115 34.38 -7.38 28.52
C GLY A 115 32.97 -7.22 27.96
N SER A 116 32.70 -7.72 26.76
CA SER A 116 31.52 -7.40 25.98
C SER A 116 30.46 -8.48 26.01
N SER A 117 29.20 -8.06 25.95
CA SER A 117 28.03 -8.93 25.84
C SER A 117 27.43 -8.95 24.41
N ARG A 118 28.14 -8.39 23.41
CA ARG A 118 27.70 -8.28 21.99
C ARG A 118 27.40 -9.61 21.31
N HIS A 119 27.99 -10.69 21.80
CA HIS A 119 27.83 -12.04 21.25
C HIS A 119 27.06 -12.96 22.20
N VAL A 120 26.21 -12.38 23.06
CA VAL A 120 25.39 -13.11 24.01
C VAL A 120 23.93 -13.09 23.57
N PHE A 121 23.29 -14.25 23.65
CA PHE A 121 21.87 -14.45 23.37
C PHE A 121 21.09 -14.65 24.68
N HIS A 122 19.89 -14.07 24.77
CA HIS A 122 19.00 -14.21 25.92
C HIS A 122 17.62 -14.73 25.52
N ALA A 123 17.11 -15.69 26.31
CA ALA A 123 15.72 -16.15 26.25
C ALA A 123 15.12 -16.18 27.65
N LEU A 124 13.85 -15.78 27.77
CA LEU A 124 13.13 -15.74 29.04
C LEU A 124 12.05 -16.81 29.09
N PHE A 125 12.09 -17.63 30.13
CA PHE A 125 11.06 -18.65 30.39
C PHE A 125 10.20 -18.16 31.55
N HIS A 126 8.98 -17.72 31.23
CA HIS A 126 8.04 -17.14 32.18
C HIS A 126 7.19 -18.25 32.83
N PHE A 127 7.32 -18.41 34.14
CA PHE A 127 6.55 -19.35 34.93
C PHE A 127 5.50 -18.64 35.79
N ALA A 128 4.25 -19.09 35.72
CA ALA A 128 3.19 -18.61 36.61
C ALA A 128 3.50 -18.88 38.10
N ARG A 129 4.23 -19.96 38.37
CA ARG A 129 4.72 -20.31 39.71
C ARG A 129 6.15 -20.79 39.64
N ALA A 130 6.98 -20.33 40.59
CA ALA A 130 8.39 -20.68 40.60
C ALA A 130 8.63 -22.21 40.66
N PRO A 131 9.35 -22.80 39.69
CA PRO A 131 9.70 -24.22 39.71
C PRO A 131 10.68 -24.55 40.86
N ARG A 132 10.78 -25.84 41.19
CA ARG A 132 11.77 -26.32 42.17
C ARG A 132 13.17 -26.28 41.52
N PRO A 133 14.17 -25.59 42.13
CA PRO A 133 15.51 -25.51 41.54
C PRO A 133 16.17 -26.87 41.30
N SER A 134 15.91 -27.88 42.14
CA SER A 134 16.43 -29.24 41.95
C SER A 134 15.85 -29.94 40.71
N ALA A 135 14.55 -29.76 40.44
CA ALA A 135 13.91 -30.30 39.25
C ALA A 135 14.44 -29.64 37.97
N LEU A 136 14.64 -28.31 38.01
CA LEU A 136 15.30 -27.59 36.92
C LEU A 136 16.73 -28.13 36.68
N ARG A 137 17.56 -28.26 37.72
CA ARG A 137 18.93 -28.78 37.56
C ARG A 137 18.96 -30.16 36.90
N GLY A 138 18.03 -31.04 37.26
CA GLY A 138 17.92 -32.38 36.66
C GLY A 138 17.70 -32.34 35.15
N GLU A 139 16.78 -31.49 34.67
CA GLU A 139 16.48 -31.35 33.24
C GLU A 139 17.55 -30.57 32.48
N LEU A 140 18.13 -29.51 33.07
CA LEU A 140 19.23 -28.77 32.47
C LEU A 140 20.48 -29.63 32.31
N ARG A 141 20.79 -30.47 33.32
CA ARG A 141 21.86 -31.47 33.23
C ARG A 141 21.63 -32.44 32.07
N ARG A 142 20.39 -32.86 31.84
CA ARG A 142 20.04 -33.73 30.71
C ARG A 142 20.36 -33.06 29.37
N LEU A 143 20.01 -31.78 29.22
CA LEU A 143 20.34 -31.02 28.01
C LEU A 143 21.84 -30.93 27.76
N LEU A 144 22.63 -30.65 28.80
CA LEU A 144 24.10 -30.60 28.71
C LEU A 144 24.69 -31.95 28.30
N ARG A 145 24.10 -33.07 28.73
CA ARG A 145 24.53 -34.43 28.32
C ARG A 145 24.20 -34.70 26.85
N ARG A 146 22.98 -34.40 26.42
CA ARG A 146 22.49 -34.61 25.04
C ARG A 146 23.28 -33.79 24.02
N HIS A 147 23.65 -32.55 24.36
CA HIS A 147 24.22 -31.58 23.41
C HIS A 147 25.65 -31.18 23.81
N PRO A 148 26.70 -31.87 23.30
CA PRO A 148 28.08 -31.62 23.74
C PRO A 148 28.58 -30.21 23.42
N VAL A 149 28.00 -29.52 22.44
CA VAL A 149 28.36 -28.12 22.12
C VAL A 149 28.07 -27.14 23.27
N LEU A 150 27.04 -27.40 24.09
CA LEU A 150 26.63 -26.49 25.18
C LEU A 150 27.63 -26.42 26.33
N ARG A 151 28.53 -27.40 26.37
CA ARG A 151 29.57 -27.55 27.40
C ARG A 151 30.98 -27.26 26.83
N THR A 152 31.07 -26.85 25.58
CA THR A 152 32.33 -26.50 24.92
C THR A 152 32.93 -25.22 25.50
N ARG A 153 34.26 -25.22 25.65
CA ARG A 153 35.10 -24.03 25.87
C ARG A 153 36.08 -23.86 24.72
N ILE A 154 36.56 -22.65 24.50
CA ILE A 154 37.50 -22.33 23.42
C ILE A 154 38.89 -22.05 23.99
N VAL A 155 39.86 -22.89 23.66
CA VAL A 155 41.25 -22.72 24.09
C VAL A 155 42.14 -22.34 22.92
N PHE A 156 43.13 -21.49 23.16
CA PHE A 156 44.15 -21.19 22.16
C PHE A 156 45.36 -22.11 22.35
N HIS A 157 45.74 -22.85 21.32
CA HIS A 157 46.84 -23.83 21.38
C HIS A 157 47.55 -23.93 20.04
N ASP A 158 48.88 -23.92 20.05
CA ASP A 158 49.75 -24.00 18.86
C ASP A 158 49.42 -22.97 17.76
N GLY A 159 48.98 -21.77 18.16
CA GLY A 159 48.66 -20.68 17.23
C GLY A 159 47.23 -20.69 16.69
N ASP A 160 46.42 -21.70 17.04
CA ASP A 160 45.03 -21.82 16.58
C ASP A 160 44.02 -21.96 17.75
N PRO A 161 42.79 -21.46 17.59
CA PRO A 161 41.72 -21.74 18.53
C PRO A 161 41.16 -23.16 18.33
N TRP A 162 40.86 -23.83 19.44
CA TRP A 162 40.29 -25.18 19.47
C TRP A 162 39.05 -25.24 20.36
N GLN A 163 38.05 -25.99 19.93
CA GLN A 163 36.92 -26.39 20.77
C GLN A 163 37.39 -27.51 21.69
N VAL A 164 37.27 -27.33 23.00
CA VAL A 164 37.49 -28.39 23.99
C VAL A 164 36.14 -28.77 24.58
N VAL A 165 35.78 -30.04 24.39
CA VAL A 165 34.54 -30.62 24.85
C VAL A 165 34.84 -31.43 26.10
N PRO A 166 34.33 -31.05 27.29
CA PRO A 166 34.49 -31.83 28.51
C PRO A 166 33.94 -33.28 28.40
N PRO A 167 34.03 -34.10 29.44
CA PRO A 167 33.27 -35.35 29.53
C PRO A 167 31.74 -35.13 29.68
N ALA A 168 30.94 -36.19 29.47
CA ALA A 168 29.46 -36.15 29.55
C ALA A 168 28.92 -36.49 30.95
N ASP A 169 29.76 -36.85 31.92
CA ASP A 169 29.42 -37.13 33.32
C ASP A 169 29.22 -35.84 34.13
N ILE A 170 28.29 -35.00 33.68
CA ILE A 170 27.93 -33.73 34.32
C ILE A 170 27.39 -34.00 35.74
N THR A 171 27.97 -33.32 36.72
CA THR A 171 27.53 -33.22 38.13
C THR A 171 26.54 -32.06 38.33
N ASP A 172 25.82 -32.03 39.46
CA ASP A 172 24.89 -30.92 39.76
C ASP A 172 25.61 -29.57 39.94
N ALA A 173 26.89 -29.59 40.33
CA ALA A 173 27.70 -28.38 40.53
C ALA A 173 28.12 -27.73 39.21
N GLU A 174 28.17 -28.51 38.12
CA GLU A 174 28.54 -28.03 36.78
C GLU A 174 27.34 -27.41 36.02
N VAL A 175 26.13 -27.48 36.59
CA VAL A 175 24.96 -26.76 36.08
C VAL A 175 24.97 -25.35 36.67
N ASP A 176 25.37 -24.34 35.88
CA ASP A 176 25.33 -22.91 36.27
C ASP A 176 23.89 -22.39 36.36
N LEU A 177 23.17 -22.81 37.40
CA LEU A 177 21.84 -22.34 37.78
C LEU A 177 21.94 -21.50 39.07
N THR A 178 21.86 -20.18 38.89
CA THR A 178 21.80 -19.21 39.99
C THR A 178 20.34 -18.85 40.29
N VAL A 179 19.99 -18.67 41.57
CA VAL A 179 18.64 -18.22 41.98
C VAL A 179 18.75 -16.84 42.60
N VAL A 180 18.01 -15.87 42.09
CA VAL A 180 18.02 -14.47 42.53
C VAL A 180 16.60 -14.06 42.93
N ASN A 181 16.48 -13.26 43.98
CA ASN A 181 15.24 -12.60 44.35
C ASN A 181 15.40 -11.11 44.05
N LEU A 182 14.60 -10.56 43.12
CA LEU A 182 14.62 -9.13 42.84
C LEU A 182 13.62 -8.41 43.75
N PRO A 183 13.99 -7.26 44.34
CA PRO A 183 13.16 -6.55 45.33
C PRO A 183 11.93 -5.83 44.72
N GLY A 184 11.77 -5.81 43.41
CA GLY A 184 10.64 -5.19 42.70
C GLY A 184 10.33 -5.86 41.36
N GLU A 185 9.23 -5.47 40.73
CA GLU A 185 8.90 -5.89 39.35
C GLU A 185 9.80 -5.13 38.36
N ALA A 186 10.48 -5.85 37.46
CA ALA A 186 11.22 -5.24 36.37
C ALA A 186 10.23 -4.67 35.34
N ALA A 187 10.46 -3.44 34.85
CA ALA A 187 9.57 -2.79 33.90
C ALA A 187 9.72 -3.32 32.47
N SER A 188 10.85 -3.97 32.15
CA SER A 188 11.08 -4.59 30.84
C SER A 188 11.90 -5.90 30.90
N PRO A 189 11.82 -6.77 29.87
CA PRO A 189 12.66 -7.96 29.71
C PRO A 189 14.16 -7.67 29.79
N GLU A 190 14.60 -6.56 29.21
CA GLU A 190 15.99 -6.13 29.16
C GLU A 190 16.48 -5.68 30.54
N GLU A 191 15.62 -4.99 31.29
CA GLU A 191 15.89 -4.64 32.68
C GLU A 191 15.99 -5.88 33.57
N LEU A 192 15.13 -6.87 33.36
CA LEU A 192 15.20 -8.15 34.08
C LEU A 192 16.54 -8.87 33.83
N VAL A 193 17.02 -8.91 32.58
CA VAL A 193 18.33 -9.50 32.24
C VAL A 193 19.44 -8.77 32.98
N ARG A 194 19.48 -7.42 32.93
CA ARG A 194 20.49 -6.60 33.61
C ARG A 194 20.48 -6.80 35.13
N LEU A 195 19.31 -6.66 35.77
CA LEU A 195 19.17 -6.77 37.23
C LEU A 195 19.48 -8.17 37.74
N SER A 196 19.26 -9.20 36.92
CA SER A 196 19.63 -10.57 37.25
C SER A 196 21.13 -10.86 37.13
N GLY A 197 21.90 -9.97 36.49
CA GLY A 197 23.33 -10.17 36.18
C GLY A 197 23.59 -11.24 35.12
N ALA A 198 22.57 -11.62 34.35
CA ALA A 198 22.68 -12.68 33.36
C ALA A 198 23.54 -12.27 32.14
N ASP A 199 23.59 -10.98 31.82
CA ASP A 199 24.35 -10.34 30.74
C ASP A 199 25.84 -10.16 31.00
N ARG A 200 26.36 -10.61 32.16
CA ARG A 200 27.80 -10.57 32.44
C ARG A 200 28.61 -11.27 31.31
N PRO A 201 29.81 -10.81 30.94
CA PRO A 201 30.61 -11.46 29.90
C PRO A 201 30.96 -12.93 30.23
N PHE A 202 31.37 -13.69 29.21
CA PHE A 202 31.85 -15.07 29.37
C PHE A 202 33.37 -15.13 29.20
N ASP A 203 34.04 -15.91 30.05
CA ASP A 203 35.43 -16.32 29.81
C ASP A 203 35.44 -17.51 28.84
N LEU A 204 35.98 -17.29 27.65
CA LEU A 204 35.99 -18.28 26.59
C LEU A 204 36.89 -19.49 26.89
N ALA A 205 37.97 -19.28 27.65
CA ALA A 205 38.99 -20.29 27.93
C ALA A 205 38.58 -21.26 29.05
N THR A 206 37.83 -20.76 30.03
CA THR A 206 37.36 -21.57 31.16
C THR A 206 35.97 -22.13 30.95
N GLY A 207 35.07 -21.39 30.26
CA GLY A 207 33.65 -21.75 30.15
C GLY A 207 32.96 -21.87 31.53
N PRO A 208 31.73 -22.43 31.58
CA PRO A 208 30.87 -22.77 30.44
C PRO A 208 30.36 -21.52 29.71
N LEU A 209 30.10 -21.65 28.41
CA LEU A 209 29.60 -20.56 27.54
C LEU A 209 28.07 -20.39 27.60
N LEU A 210 27.47 -20.86 28.69
CA LEU A 210 26.03 -20.93 28.94
C LEU A 210 25.78 -20.77 30.43
N ARG A 211 24.71 -20.06 30.79
CA ARG A 211 24.24 -19.94 32.17
C ARG A 211 22.73 -19.77 32.27
N TRP A 212 22.20 -20.07 33.45
CA TRP A 212 20.80 -19.87 33.79
C TRP A 212 20.63 -19.10 35.10
N VAL A 213 19.76 -18.09 35.09
CA VAL A 213 19.40 -17.33 36.29
C VAL A 213 17.90 -17.44 36.53
N LEU A 214 17.49 -18.11 37.60
CA LEU A 214 16.10 -18.18 38.03
C LEU A 214 15.79 -16.97 38.92
N VAL A 215 15.09 -16.00 38.34
CA VAL A 215 14.60 -14.80 39.02
C VAL A 215 13.23 -15.10 39.62
N ARG A 216 13.11 -15.03 40.96
CA ARG A 216 11.81 -15.11 41.65
C ARG A 216 11.19 -13.72 41.70
N LEU A 217 9.95 -13.62 41.25
CA LEU A 217 9.21 -12.35 41.21
C LEU A 217 8.36 -12.14 42.47
N PRO A 218 8.12 -10.89 42.87
CA PRO A 218 7.06 -10.56 43.82
C PRO A 218 5.72 -11.17 43.35
N GLY A 219 5.01 -11.90 44.20
CA GLY A 219 3.75 -12.58 43.81
C GLY A 219 3.86 -14.08 43.47
N GLY A 220 5.06 -14.67 43.53
CA GLY A 220 5.25 -16.13 43.50
C GLY A 220 5.49 -16.75 42.12
N GLY A 221 5.43 -15.95 41.06
CA GLY A 221 5.95 -16.29 39.73
C GLY A 221 7.47 -16.33 39.67
N ALA A 222 8.01 -16.79 38.55
CA ALA A 222 9.45 -16.73 38.29
C ALA A 222 9.77 -16.62 36.80
N VAL A 223 10.96 -16.10 36.50
CA VAL A 223 11.51 -16.08 35.14
C VAL A 223 12.86 -16.78 35.18
N LEU A 224 13.04 -17.81 34.35
CA LEU A 224 14.38 -18.36 34.09
C LEU A 224 14.98 -17.62 32.91
N VAL A 225 16.04 -16.86 33.17
CA VAL A 225 16.87 -16.19 32.16
C VAL A 225 17.88 -17.20 31.66
N HIS A 226 17.70 -17.68 30.43
CA HIS A 226 18.68 -18.50 29.72
C HIS A 226 19.62 -17.58 28.94
N THR A 227 20.93 -17.78 29.10
CA THR A 227 21.94 -16.95 28.46
C THR A 227 23.06 -17.78 27.89
N GLU A 228 23.34 -17.66 26.59
CA GLU A 228 24.38 -18.42 25.90
C GLU A 228 25.22 -17.54 24.97
N HIS A 229 26.48 -17.92 24.76
CA HIS A 229 27.35 -17.25 23.80
C HIS A 229 27.09 -17.76 22.38
N HIS A 230 27.10 -16.89 21.37
CA HIS A 230 26.97 -17.24 19.94
C HIS A 230 28.07 -18.17 19.39
N LEU A 231 29.03 -18.59 20.22
CA LEU A 231 30.04 -19.59 19.85
C LEU A 231 29.50 -21.03 19.92
N ILE A 232 28.42 -21.25 20.66
CA ILE A 232 27.80 -22.57 20.85
C ILE A 232 26.40 -22.65 20.26
N HIS A 233 25.95 -21.59 19.58
CA HIS A 233 24.54 -21.36 19.28
C HIS A 233 24.26 -20.47 18.06
N ASP A 234 23.15 -20.74 17.37
CA ASP A 234 22.45 -19.82 16.47
C ASP A 234 20.92 -19.92 16.60
N GLY A 235 20.18 -19.03 15.94
CA GLY A 235 18.72 -18.93 16.07
C GLY A 235 17.96 -20.24 15.84
N THR A 236 18.34 -21.04 14.83
CA THR A 236 17.71 -22.34 14.54
C THR A 236 18.08 -23.39 15.60
N SER A 237 19.30 -23.32 16.15
CA SER A 237 19.70 -24.17 17.27
C SER A 237 18.90 -23.93 18.54
N PHE A 238 18.35 -22.72 18.77
CA PHE A 238 17.45 -22.52 19.90
C PHE A 238 16.17 -23.32 19.78
N ALA A 239 15.57 -23.31 18.59
CA ALA A 239 14.36 -24.06 18.31
C ALA A 239 14.61 -25.56 18.50
N ALA A 240 15.73 -26.08 17.99
CA ALA A 240 16.14 -27.46 18.18
C ALA A 240 16.39 -27.81 19.67
N LEU A 241 16.98 -26.88 20.44
CA LEU A 241 17.17 -27.04 21.88
C LEU A 241 15.83 -27.15 22.60
N LEU A 242 14.86 -26.30 22.28
CA LEU A 242 13.50 -26.36 22.84
C LEU A 242 12.78 -27.66 22.47
N ASP A 243 12.91 -28.15 21.24
CA ASP A 243 12.32 -29.43 20.81
C ASP A 243 12.90 -30.60 21.62
N SER A 244 14.21 -30.57 21.91
CA SER A 244 14.88 -31.61 22.71
C SER A 244 14.42 -31.67 24.18
N LEU A 245 13.72 -30.64 24.67
CA LEU A 245 13.05 -30.69 25.98
C LEU A 245 11.92 -31.72 25.99
N ALA A 246 11.19 -31.88 24.88
CA ALA A 246 10.07 -32.81 24.76
C ALA A 246 10.51 -34.27 24.54
N ASP A 247 11.59 -34.48 23.77
CA ASP A 247 12.02 -35.82 23.32
C ASP A 247 12.61 -36.71 24.42
N GLY A 248 12.98 -36.15 25.58
CA GLY A 248 13.48 -36.91 26.74
C GLY A 248 14.84 -37.62 26.56
N GLY A 249 15.41 -37.66 25.35
CA GLY A 249 16.67 -38.33 25.04
C GLY A 249 17.88 -37.80 25.83
N THR A 250 18.87 -38.67 26.06
CA THR A 250 20.10 -38.35 26.83
C THR A 250 21.41 -38.65 26.11
N GLU A 251 21.36 -39.37 24.99
CA GLU A 251 22.55 -39.75 24.20
C GLU A 251 23.24 -38.52 23.58
N PRO A 252 24.57 -38.36 23.68
CA PRO A 252 25.29 -37.24 23.06
C PRO A 252 25.09 -37.15 21.53
N ASP A 253 24.82 -35.96 21.00
CA ASP A 253 24.76 -35.68 19.56
C ASP A 253 26.14 -35.21 19.01
N PRO A 254 26.86 -36.02 18.21
CA PRO A 254 28.19 -35.64 17.72
C PRO A 254 28.15 -34.77 16.45
N ARG A 255 26.99 -34.64 15.80
CA ARG A 255 26.88 -34.19 14.39
C ARG A 255 27.48 -32.81 14.15
N TYR A 256 27.45 -31.91 15.14
CA TYR A 256 28.08 -30.59 15.04
C TYR A 256 29.60 -30.65 14.88
N PHE A 257 30.26 -31.57 15.60
CA PHE A 257 31.73 -31.70 15.55
C PHE A 257 32.19 -32.42 14.30
N ALA A 258 31.39 -33.38 13.81
CA ALA A 258 31.60 -33.95 12.48
C ALA A 258 31.55 -32.83 11.41
N TYR A 259 30.53 -31.97 11.45
CA TYR A 259 30.44 -30.79 10.58
C TYR A 259 31.68 -29.90 10.69
N ALA A 260 32.09 -29.52 11.90
CA ALA A 260 33.28 -28.70 12.12
C ALA A 260 34.56 -29.31 11.53
N SER A 261 34.69 -30.63 11.58
CA SER A 261 35.87 -31.35 11.09
C SER A 261 35.89 -31.51 9.56
N THR A 262 34.74 -31.39 8.90
CA THR A 262 34.65 -31.44 7.43
C THR A 262 34.93 -30.11 6.73
N GLN A 263 35.02 -28.99 7.48
CA GLN A 263 35.25 -27.68 6.89
C GLN A 263 36.70 -27.53 6.39
N SER A 264 36.84 -27.12 5.12
CA SER A 264 38.13 -26.83 4.46
C SER A 264 38.22 -25.34 4.12
N PRO A 265 39.44 -24.77 3.95
CA PRO A 265 39.62 -23.37 3.58
C PRO A 265 38.87 -23.01 2.29
N ALA A 266 38.35 -21.78 2.21
CA ALA A 266 37.66 -21.32 1.02
C ALA A 266 38.59 -21.23 -0.20
N ASP A 267 38.03 -21.44 -1.39
CA ASP A 267 38.77 -21.24 -2.64
C ASP A 267 39.26 -19.79 -2.73
N PRO A 268 40.59 -19.55 -2.86
CA PRO A 268 41.14 -18.21 -3.02
C PRO A 268 40.54 -17.40 -4.17
N ALA A 269 40.06 -18.04 -5.24
CA ALA A 269 39.37 -17.37 -6.34
C ALA A 269 38.02 -16.79 -5.89
N GLU A 270 37.24 -17.56 -5.12
CA GLU A 270 35.96 -17.12 -4.56
C GLU A 270 36.13 -16.03 -3.51
N VAL A 271 37.18 -16.13 -2.66
CA VAL A 271 37.56 -15.06 -1.73
C VAL A 271 37.86 -13.76 -2.47
N ARG A 272 38.70 -13.80 -3.52
CA ARG A 272 39.04 -12.62 -4.33
C ARG A 272 37.80 -12.01 -5.00
N LYS A 273 36.90 -12.84 -5.52
CA LYS A 273 35.66 -12.38 -6.16
C LYS A 273 34.75 -11.65 -5.17
N ALA A 274 34.54 -12.23 -3.99
CA ALA A 274 33.74 -11.62 -2.93
C ALA A 274 34.39 -10.32 -2.40
N ALA A 275 35.70 -10.31 -2.20
CA ALA A 275 36.47 -9.14 -1.78
C ALA A 275 36.40 -8.00 -2.80
N ALA A 276 36.63 -8.31 -4.09
CA ALA A 276 36.56 -7.31 -5.16
C ALA A 276 35.16 -6.69 -5.32
N ARG A 277 34.09 -7.40 -4.92
CA ARG A 277 32.73 -6.85 -4.88
C ARG A 277 32.57 -5.90 -3.70
N ALA A 278 32.94 -6.35 -2.50
CA ALA A 278 32.84 -5.56 -1.27
C ALA A 278 33.68 -4.28 -1.32
N ALA A 279 34.87 -4.33 -1.92
CA ALA A 279 35.77 -3.18 -2.07
C ALA A 279 35.24 -2.06 -2.98
N ARG A 280 34.16 -2.29 -3.74
CA ARG A 280 33.56 -1.27 -4.63
C ARG A 280 32.90 -0.11 -3.88
N VAL A 281 32.69 -0.27 -2.58
CA VAL A 281 31.99 0.69 -1.73
C VAL A 281 32.96 1.18 -0.65
N THR A 282 33.22 2.48 -0.60
CA THR A 282 34.00 3.13 0.45
C THR A 282 33.27 4.40 0.89
N GLY A 283 32.82 4.47 2.15
CA GLY A 283 32.03 5.60 2.68
C GLY A 283 30.92 5.18 3.65
N PRO A 284 30.39 6.09 4.49
CA PRO A 284 29.91 5.76 5.82
C PRO A 284 28.57 5.00 5.88
N VAL A 285 28.44 4.25 6.97
CA VAL A 285 27.24 3.62 7.56
C VAL A 285 27.50 3.53 9.08
N LEU A 286 26.74 4.12 10.00
CA LEU A 286 26.81 5.54 10.40
C LEU A 286 27.79 5.77 11.59
N GLY A 287 28.47 6.94 11.65
CA GLY A 287 29.18 7.57 12.80
C GLY A 287 30.64 7.16 13.16
N ALA A 288 31.53 8.10 13.53
CA ALA A 288 33.00 7.91 13.74
C ALA A 288 33.37 6.85 14.81
N ASP A 289 34.59 6.29 14.73
CA ASP A 289 35.13 5.36 15.73
C ASP A 289 35.29 6.04 17.11
N THR A 290 34.19 6.17 17.84
CA THR A 290 34.21 6.58 19.24
C THR A 290 34.84 5.46 20.08
N PRO A 291 35.70 5.80 21.07
CA PRO A 291 36.22 4.83 22.01
C PRO A 291 35.08 4.06 22.66
N GLU A 292 35.24 2.73 22.73
CA GLU A 292 34.23 1.80 23.23
C GLU A 292 33.95 2.06 24.72
N ALA A 293 33.01 2.95 25.02
CA ALA A 293 32.50 3.11 26.38
C ALA A 293 31.51 1.98 26.68
N VAL A 294 31.57 1.46 27.91
CA VAL A 294 30.71 0.40 28.43
C VAL A 294 29.34 0.99 28.79
N HIS A 295 28.56 1.40 27.81
CA HIS A 295 27.21 1.92 28.01
C HIS A 295 26.21 1.27 27.05
N HIS A 296 24.99 1.10 27.56
CA HIS A 296 23.89 0.39 26.91
C HIS A 296 23.41 1.16 25.66
N GLY A 297 23.45 0.52 24.50
CA GLY A 297 23.03 1.09 23.22
C GLY A 297 21.56 1.48 23.15
N THR A 298 21.24 2.33 22.19
CA THR A 298 19.87 2.81 21.93
C THR A 298 19.14 1.81 21.03
N PHE A 299 17.88 1.49 21.34
CA PHE A 299 17.06 0.67 20.45
C PHE A 299 15.64 1.22 20.26
N LEU A 300 15.06 0.87 19.11
CA LEU A 300 13.72 1.22 18.68
C LEU A 300 13.01 -0.04 18.20
N ARG A 301 11.82 -0.34 18.75
CA ARG A 301 11.00 -1.48 18.33
C ARG A 301 9.63 -0.96 17.86
N LEU A 302 9.34 -1.09 16.57
CA LEU A 302 8.12 -0.54 16.00
C LEU A 302 7.41 -1.55 15.06
N PRO A 303 6.07 -1.61 15.09
CA PRO A 303 5.29 -2.47 14.22
C PRO A 303 5.15 -1.87 12.81
N VAL A 304 5.29 -2.71 11.79
CA VAL A 304 4.90 -2.33 10.42
C VAL A 304 3.37 -2.28 10.39
N PRO A 305 2.75 -1.16 9.98
CA PRO A 305 1.30 -1.04 9.97
C PRO A 305 0.64 -2.19 9.20
N THR A 306 -0.38 -2.83 9.78
CA THR A 306 -0.99 -4.05 9.23
C THR A 306 -1.51 -3.87 7.81
N ALA A 307 -2.12 -2.72 7.50
CA ALA A 307 -2.60 -2.42 6.15
C ALA A 307 -1.45 -2.36 5.12
N LEU A 308 -0.33 -1.72 5.48
CA LEU A 308 0.86 -1.67 4.64
C LEU A 308 1.48 -3.05 4.47
N LEU A 309 1.59 -3.83 5.55
CA LEU A 309 2.17 -5.17 5.50
C LEU A 309 1.36 -6.10 4.57
N ARG A 310 0.03 -6.06 4.63
CA ARG A 310 -0.83 -6.81 3.70
C ARG A 310 -0.54 -6.41 2.25
N ALA A 311 -0.53 -5.11 1.96
CA ALA A 311 -0.26 -4.62 0.62
C ALA A 311 1.15 -4.98 0.11
N VAL A 312 2.16 -4.92 0.98
CA VAL A 312 3.56 -5.35 0.71
C VAL A 312 3.63 -6.85 0.44
N ARG A 313 2.86 -7.69 1.15
CA ARG A 313 2.83 -9.13 0.87
C ARG A 313 2.14 -9.44 -0.45
N ASP A 314 1.06 -8.74 -0.76
CA ASP A 314 0.37 -8.87 -2.05
C ASP A 314 1.29 -8.42 -3.19
N ALA A 315 2.06 -7.35 -2.97
CA ALA A 315 3.10 -6.87 -3.87
C ALA A 315 4.23 -7.90 -4.07
N SER A 316 4.72 -8.47 -2.97
CA SER A 316 5.72 -9.55 -2.97
C SER A 316 5.27 -10.75 -3.81
N ARG A 317 4.03 -11.21 -3.63
CA ARG A 317 3.46 -12.31 -4.44
C ARG A 317 3.41 -11.94 -5.92
N ARG A 318 2.92 -10.74 -6.25
CA ARG A 318 2.80 -10.24 -7.63
C ARG A 318 4.15 -10.10 -8.35
N THR A 319 5.19 -9.71 -7.63
CA THR A 319 6.53 -9.48 -8.19
C THR A 319 7.47 -10.68 -8.01
N SER A 320 7.00 -11.77 -7.40
CA SER A 320 7.81 -12.95 -7.04
C SER A 320 9.02 -12.62 -6.13
N VAL A 321 8.88 -11.61 -5.28
CA VAL A 321 9.93 -11.17 -4.34
C VAL A 321 9.54 -11.55 -2.91
N SER A 322 10.47 -12.11 -2.13
CA SER A 322 10.18 -12.49 -0.73
C SER A 322 9.91 -11.27 0.16
N LEU A 323 9.16 -11.45 1.25
CA LEU A 323 8.98 -10.39 2.26
C LEU A 323 10.32 -9.95 2.86
N PHE A 324 11.25 -10.89 3.04
CA PHE A 324 12.63 -10.58 3.47
C PHE A 324 13.29 -9.60 2.50
N THR A 325 13.29 -9.90 1.20
CA THR A 325 13.88 -9.05 0.17
C THR A 325 13.23 -7.68 0.15
N ALA A 326 11.90 -7.59 0.26
CA ALA A 326 11.19 -6.31 0.33
C ALA A 326 11.63 -5.45 1.50
N LEU A 327 11.67 -6.01 2.72
CA LEU A 327 12.09 -5.28 3.92
C LEU A 327 13.59 -4.91 3.89
N PHE A 328 14.43 -5.84 3.43
CA PHE A 328 15.87 -5.62 3.27
C PHE A 328 16.15 -4.52 2.24
N THR A 329 15.48 -4.54 1.09
CA THR A 329 15.58 -3.49 0.08
C THR A 329 15.12 -2.15 0.66
N ALA A 330 13.94 -2.10 1.29
CA ALA A 330 13.42 -0.88 1.87
C ALA A 330 14.39 -0.25 2.88
N PHE A 331 14.93 -1.06 3.80
CA PHE A 331 15.93 -0.60 4.76
C PHE A 331 17.21 -0.13 4.09
N SER A 332 17.72 -0.87 3.08
CA SER A 332 18.92 -0.46 2.36
C SER A 332 18.76 0.88 1.62
N GLN A 333 17.58 1.13 1.05
CA GLN A 333 17.28 2.38 0.34
C GLN A 333 17.05 3.54 1.33
N ALA A 334 16.48 3.24 2.51
CA ALA A 334 16.37 4.20 3.61
C ALA A 334 17.75 4.61 4.13
N LEU A 335 18.64 3.65 4.39
CA LEU A 335 19.98 3.88 4.90
C LEU A 335 20.84 4.68 3.91
N THR A 336 20.88 4.27 2.64
CA THR A 336 21.60 4.98 1.58
C THR A 336 21.08 6.41 1.37
N ARG A 337 19.76 6.61 1.47
CA ARG A 337 19.15 7.95 1.44
C ARG A 337 19.55 8.79 2.64
N TYR A 338 19.51 8.22 3.84
CA TYR A 338 19.84 8.90 5.09
C TYR A 338 21.31 9.34 5.11
N GLU A 339 22.23 8.44 4.73
CA GLU A 339 23.68 8.70 4.64
C GLU A 339 24.10 9.56 3.43
N GLY A 340 23.21 9.79 2.47
CA GLY A 340 23.56 10.50 1.23
C GLY A 340 24.54 9.74 0.33
N VAL A 341 24.62 8.41 0.45
CA VAL A 341 25.53 7.54 -0.33
C VAL A 341 24.77 6.74 -1.39
N ASN A 342 25.46 6.36 -2.47
CA ASN A 342 24.86 5.59 -3.57
C ASN A 342 25.05 4.07 -3.43
N ALA A 343 25.87 3.60 -2.52
CA ALA A 343 26.03 2.18 -2.26
C ALA A 343 26.48 1.94 -0.82
N VAL A 344 26.05 0.82 -0.24
CA VAL A 344 26.46 0.35 1.09
C VAL A 344 26.69 -1.16 1.05
N VAL A 345 27.41 -1.67 2.04
CA VAL A 345 27.57 -3.12 2.26
C VAL A 345 26.84 -3.50 3.54
N LEU A 346 25.76 -4.26 3.38
CA LEU A 346 24.94 -4.76 4.49
C LEU A 346 25.27 -6.22 4.78
N GLY A 347 25.27 -6.57 6.05
CA GLY A 347 25.34 -7.95 6.49
C GLY A 347 23.95 -8.58 6.50
N THR A 348 23.84 -9.82 6.02
CA THR A 348 22.67 -10.65 6.31
C THR A 348 23.12 -11.99 6.87
N ALA A 349 22.33 -12.55 7.79
CA ALA A 349 22.57 -13.87 8.32
C ALA A 349 22.17 -14.94 7.29
N VAL A 350 23.01 -15.96 7.12
CA VAL A 350 22.74 -17.15 6.30
C VAL A 350 22.99 -18.39 7.14
N GLU A 351 22.07 -19.35 7.07
CA GLU A 351 22.20 -20.64 7.74
C GLU A 351 23.00 -21.61 6.87
N ASN A 352 24.20 -21.99 7.31
CA ASN A 352 25.05 -22.94 6.61
C ASN A 352 24.88 -24.37 7.14
N ARG A 353 23.63 -24.76 7.46
CA ARG A 353 23.30 -26.10 7.95
C ARG A 353 23.34 -27.09 6.78
N PRO A 354 24.20 -28.11 6.82
CA PRO A 354 24.14 -29.18 5.83
C PRO A 354 22.86 -30.00 6.02
N PRO A 355 22.39 -30.69 4.97
CA PRO A 355 21.34 -31.69 5.09
C PRO A 355 21.65 -32.70 6.21
N GLY A 356 20.72 -32.86 7.16
CA GLY A 356 20.82 -33.80 8.28
C GLY A 356 21.13 -33.11 9.61
N HIS A 357 21.29 -31.80 9.62
CA HIS A 357 21.63 -31.00 10.80
C HIS A 357 20.55 -30.00 11.21
N GLU A 358 19.31 -30.19 10.77
CA GLU A 358 18.19 -29.29 11.06
C GLU A 358 17.80 -29.28 12.54
N ASP A 359 18.01 -30.38 13.27
CA ASP A 359 17.79 -30.51 14.71
C ASP A 359 19.10 -30.58 15.53
N THR A 360 20.24 -30.27 14.90
CA THR A 360 21.54 -30.25 15.58
C THR A 360 21.77 -28.90 16.28
N VAL A 361 22.12 -28.93 17.56
CA VAL A 361 22.52 -27.72 18.31
C VAL A 361 23.98 -27.37 17.97
N GLY A 362 24.26 -26.09 17.64
CA GLY A 362 25.58 -25.55 17.35
C GLY A 362 25.54 -24.21 16.60
N ALA A 363 26.71 -23.61 16.36
CA ALA A 363 26.82 -22.36 15.60
C ALA A 363 27.03 -22.64 14.10
N PHE A 364 25.98 -22.52 13.29
CA PHE A 364 26.01 -22.68 11.82
C PHE A 364 25.82 -21.36 11.06
N ALA A 365 25.25 -20.34 11.70
CA ALA A 365 24.96 -19.06 11.05
C ALA A 365 26.23 -18.23 10.73
N SER A 366 26.30 -17.72 9.50
CA SER A 366 27.32 -16.77 9.02
C SER A 366 26.67 -15.42 8.70
N ILE A 367 27.46 -14.34 8.77
CA ILE A 367 27.09 -13.06 8.16
C ILE A 367 27.77 -12.96 6.79
N VAL A 368 26.98 -12.77 5.74
CA VAL A 368 27.47 -12.53 4.37
C VAL A 368 27.33 -11.05 3.99
N PRO A 369 28.34 -10.45 3.33
CA PRO A 369 28.26 -9.08 2.87
C PRO A 369 27.46 -8.98 1.56
N VAL A 370 26.49 -8.08 1.54
CA VAL A 370 25.62 -7.80 0.39
C VAL A 370 25.84 -6.36 -0.03
N VAL A 371 26.35 -6.18 -1.25
CA VAL A 371 26.50 -4.85 -1.84
C VAL A 371 25.17 -4.42 -2.43
N VAL A 372 24.66 -3.30 -1.93
CA VAL A 372 23.39 -2.71 -2.37
C VAL A 372 23.65 -1.30 -2.88
N GLU A 373 22.98 -0.96 -3.98
CA GLU A 373 23.17 0.31 -4.70
C GLU A 373 21.85 1.07 -4.78
N ARG A 374 21.87 2.35 -4.43
CA ARG A 374 20.79 3.30 -4.64
C ARG A 374 21.02 4.05 -5.95
N ARG A 375 20.01 4.02 -6.83
CA ARG A 375 19.98 4.79 -8.08
C ARG A 375 18.79 5.75 -8.02
N PRO A 376 19.02 7.06 -7.79
CA PRO A 376 17.94 8.03 -7.74
C PRO A 376 17.06 7.95 -9.01
N GLY A 377 15.74 7.91 -8.83
CA GLY A 377 14.78 7.84 -9.93
C GLY A 377 14.53 6.43 -10.51
N GLU A 378 15.24 5.40 -10.05
CA GLU A 378 14.95 4.02 -10.48
C GLU A 378 13.64 3.50 -9.87
N LEU A 379 12.91 2.68 -10.61
CA LEU A 379 11.66 2.07 -10.15
C LEU A 379 11.92 1.07 -9.01
N PRO A 380 11.02 1.00 -8.00
CA PRO A 380 11.15 0.05 -6.92
C PRO A 380 11.29 -1.40 -7.38
N GLU A 381 10.61 -1.82 -8.43
CA GLU A 381 10.67 -3.18 -9.00
C GLU A 381 12.08 -3.49 -9.55
N ALA A 382 12.70 -2.55 -10.24
CA ALA A 382 14.06 -2.69 -10.73
C ALA A 382 15.06 -2.76 -9.56
N THR A 383 14.85 -1.94 -8.53
CA THR A 383 15.67 -1.96 -7.31
C THR A 383 15.52 -3.28 -6.55
N LEU A 384 14.30 -3.82 -6.43
CA LEU A 384 14.03 -5.13 -5.81
C LEU A 384 14.67 -6.25 -6.61
N ARG A 385 14.54 -6.25 -7.94
CA ARG A 385 15.14 -7.26 -8.81
C ARG A 385 16.67 -7.28 -8.66
N ARG A 386 17.29 -6.10 -8.61
CA ARG A 386 18.74 -5.94 -8.39
C ARG A 386 19.16 -6.43 -7.01
N THR A 387 18.44 -6.03 -5.97
CA THR A 387 18.71 -6.43 -4.59
C THR A 387 18.53 -7.94 -4.40
N ASN A 388 17.48 -8.52 -5.00
CA ASN A 388 17.24 -9.96 -4.99
C ASN A 388 18.39 -10.73 -5.67
N GLY A 389 18.89 -10.20 -6.79
CA GLY A 389 20.09 -10.73 -7.46
C GLY A 389 21.33 -10.69 -6.57
N ALA A 390 21.57 -9.56 -5.88
CA ALA A 390 22.70 -9.40 -4.95
C ALA A 390 22.60 -10.33 -3.73
N LEU A 391 21.40 -10.48 -3.16
CA LEU A 391 21.14 -11.43 -2.07
C LEU A 391 21.39 -12.88 -2.51
N ARG A 392 20.91 -13.26 -3.70
CA ARG A 392 21.15 -14.60 -4.25
C ARG A 392 22.62 -14.87 -4.45
N GLU A 393 23.33 -13.93 -5.07
CA GLU A 393 24.77 -14.03 -5.29
C GLU A 393 25.54 -14.11 -3.96
N ALA A 394 25.14 -13.36 -2.92
CA ALA A 394 25.76 -13.47 -1.60
C ALA A 394 25.53 -14.84 -0.93
N MET A 395 24.34 -15.42 -1.11
CA MET A 395 24.02 -16.76 -0.60
C MET A 395 24.78 -17.88 -1.33
N ASP A 396 24.95 -17.79 -2.65
CA ASP A 396 25.73 -18.76 -3.46
C ASP A 396 27.20 -18.85 -2.99
N HIS A 397 27.70 -17.78 -2.36
CA HIS A 397 29.06 -17.68 -1.84
C HIS A 397 29.12 -17.71 -0.29
N SER A 398 28.05 -18.16 0.39
CA SER A 398 27.95 -18.20 1.86
C SER A 398 28.97 -19.12 2.56
N ALA A 399 29.64 -20.00 1.80
CA ALA A 399 30.75 -20.80 2.26
C ALA A 399 32.06 -20.02 2.42
N VAL A 400 32.17 -18.81 1.83
CA VAL A 400 33.35 -17.95 1.95
C VAL A 400 33.29 -17.21 3.30
N PRO A 401 34.27 -17.41 4.20
CA PRO A 401 34.28 -16.73 5.49
C PRO A 401 34.44 -15.22 5.35
N LEU A 402 33.62 -14.45 6.09
CA LEU A 402 33.75 -12.99 6.16
C LEU A 402 35.17 -12.49 6.52
N PRO A 403 35.96 -13.14 7.41
CA PRO A 403 37.31 -12.68 7.73
C PRO A 403 38.24 -12.75 6.52
N ASP A 404 38.10 -13.77 5.68
CA ASP A 404 38.92 -13.94 4.47
C ASP A 404 38.59 -12.82 3.46
N ILE A 405 37.31 -12.46 3.34
CA ILE A 405 36.86 -11.32 2.53
C ILE A 405 37.47 -10.02 3.07
N VAL A 406 37.35 -9.78 4.39
CA VAL A 406 37.90 -8.59 5.05
C VAL A 406 39.41 -8.48 4.84
N GLN A 407 40.15 -9.58 5.05
CA GLN A 407 41.59 -9.64 4.86
C GLN A 407 41.97 -9.36 3.41
N ALA A 408 41.25 -9.92 2.44
CA ALA A 408 41.49 -9.71 1.02
C ALA A 408 41.16 -8.29 0.54
N VAL A 409 40.20 -7.60 1.18
CA VAL A 409 39.92 -6.16 0.95
C VAL A 409 41.00 -5.26 1.56
N GLY A 410 41.81 -5.77 2.49
CA GLY A 410 42.76 -4.97 3.27
C GLY A 410 42.10 -4.18 4.40
N GLY A 411 40.89 -4.56 4.80
CA GLY A 411 40.12 -3.94 5.88
C GLY A 411 40.30 -4.63 7.23
N THR A 412 39.66 -4.09 8.26
CA THR A 412 39.58 -4.67 9.62
C THR A 412 38.19 -5.22 9.88
N ALA A 413 38.06 -6.34 10.62
CA ALA A 413 36.83 -7.14 10.74
C ALA A 413 35.72 -6.51 11.60
N GLY A 414 35.32 -5.27 11.31
CA GLY A 414 34.30 -4.51 12.05
C GLY A 414 34.85 -3.38 12.93
N ARG A 415 36.17 -3.11 12.90
CA ARG A 415 36.78 -1.93 13.55
C ARG A 415 37.12 -0.88 12.51
N GLY A 416 37.03 0.39 12.83
CA GLY A 416 37.61 1.43 11.98
C GLY A 416 36.69 1.88 10.84
N ALA A 417 37.05 2.99 10.21
CA ALA A 417 36.58 3.40 8.88
C ALA A 417 36.79 2.32 7.78
N GLY A 418 37.58 1.26 8.02
CA GLY A 418 37.89 0.18 7.08
C GLY A 418 37.08 -1.13 7.22
N ALA A 419 35.96 -1.12 7.94
CA ALA A 419 35.10 -2.29 8.11
C ALA A 419 34.24 -2.60 6.87
N VAL A 420 34.27 -3.86 6.39
CA VAL A 420 33.50 -4.30 5.20
C VAL A 420 31.99 -4.33 5.45
N VAL A 421 31.52 -4.68 6.64
CA VAL A 421 30.10 -4.69 7.01
C VAL A 421 29.91 -3.78 8.22
N ARG A 422 28.98 -2.83 8.12
CA ARG A 422 28.72 -1.80 9.14
C ARG A 422 27.26 -1.66 9.56
N ALA A 423 26.35 -2.39 8.91
CA ALA A 423 25.01 -2.62 9.41
C ALA A 423 24.57 -4.02 9.00
N ALA A 424 23.73 -4.66 9.81
CA ALA A 424 23.16 -5.97 9.50
C ALA A 424 21.63 -5.92 9.51
N PHE A 425 21.03 -6.77 8.66
CA PHE A 425 19.60 -6.95 8.59
C PHE A 425 19.28 -8.45 8.63
N SER A 426 18.40 -8.87 9.52
CA SER A 426 17.90 -10.25 9.59
C SER A 426 16.40 -10.30 9.82
N VAL A 427 15.80 -11.46 9.58
CA VAL A 427 14.39 -11.74 9.86
C VAL A 427 14.29 -12.97 10.75
N HIS A 428 13.50 -12.88 11.81
CA HIS A 428 13.31 -13.95 12.77
C HIS A 428 11.82 -14.16 13.02
N GLN A 429 11.40 -15.42 13.14
CA GLN A 429 10.03 -15.71 13.58
C GLN A 429 9.95 -15.59 15.09
N ARG A 430 8.97 -14.83 15.56
CA ARG A 430 8.57 -14.84 16.95
C ARG A 430 7.69 -16.06 17.18
N THR A 431 8.25 -17.04 17.88
CA THR A 431 7.52 -18.23 18.29
C THR A 431 7.25 -18.12 19.79
N ASP A 432 6.01 -17.78 20.15
CA ASP A 432 5.55 -17.89 21.54
C ASP A 432 5.29 -19.37 21.80
N ARG A 433 6.31 -20.07 22.33
CA ARG A 433 6.21 -21.50 22.67
C ARG A 433 5.93 -21.67 24.16
N GLU A 434 5.01 -22.57 24.48
CA GLU A 434 4.95 -23.14 25.83
C GLU A 434 5.78 -24.42 25.88
N VAL A 435 6.64 -24.50 26.89
CA VAL A 435 7.45 -25.69 27.16
C VAL A 435 7.23 -26.13 28.60
N ARG A 436 7.48 -27.42 28.85
CA ARG A 436 7.53 -27.95 30.21
C ARG A 436 8.99 -28.04 30.64
N LEU A 437 9.34 -27.35 31.72
CA LEU A 437 10.69 -27.32 32.28
C LEU A 437 10.64 -27.36 33.81
N GLY A 438 11.41 -28.24 34.43
CA GLY A 438 11.48 -28.43 35.88
C GLY A 438 10.13 -28.79 36.51
N GLY A 439 9.29 -29.52 35.77
CA GLY A 439 7.94 -29.89 36.19
C GLY A 439 6.88 -28.77 36.14
N ALA A 440 7.19 -27.61 35.54
CA ALA A 440 6.26 -26.49 35.37
C ALA A 440 6.15 -26.06 33.89
N HIS A 441 5.03 -25.43 33.53
CA HIS A 441 4.86 -24.81 32.23
C HIS A 441 5.54 -23.43 32.22
N ALA A 442 6.30 -23.16 31.17
CA ALA A 442 6.90 -21.87 30.90
C ALA A 442 6.52 -21.37 29.50
N ARG A 443 6.14 -20.10 29.42
CA ARG A 443 6.05 -19.38 28.15
C ARG A 443 7.44 -18.83 27.80
N VAL A 444 7.95 -19.22 26.64
CA VAL A 444 9.27 -18.78 26.16
C VAL A 444 9.12 -17.46 25.40
N GLN A 445 9.91 -16.47 25.79
CA GLN A 445 10.04 -15.19 25.11
C GLN A 445 11.44 -15.06 24.53
N LEU A 446 11.48 -14.75 23.23
CA LEU A 446 12.69 -14.50 22.45
C LEU A 446 12.89 -13.02 22.13
N GLY A 447 14.09 -12.67 21.66
CA GLY A 447 14.40 -11.32 21.18
C GLY A 447 14.56 -10.31 22.31
N VAL A 448 15.28 -10.69 23.36
CA VAL A 448 15.70 -9.80 24.45
C VAL A 448 17.12 -9.32 24.15
N PHE A 449 17.27 -8.01 23.99
CA PHE A 449 18.53 -7.38 23.59
C PHE A 449 19.10 -6.58 24.77
N ASN A 450 20.42 -6.43 24.82
CA ASN A 450 21.11 -5.82 25.96
C ASN A 450 21.77 -4.47 25.61
N GLY A 451 21.48 -3.90 24.44
CA GLY A 451 22.09 -2.66 23.96
C GLY A 451 23.50 -2.88 23.41
N ALA A 452 23.87 -4.10 23.04
CA ALA A 452 25.20 -4.47 22.58
C ALA A 452 25.18 -4.88 21.10
N ALA A 453 24.81 -3.94 20.23
CA ALA A 453 24.82 -4.14 18.77
C ALA A 453 26.20 -4.61 18.27
N ARG A 454 26.19 -5.57 17.34
CA ARG A 454 27.39 -6.17 16.71
C ARG A 454 28.00 -5.25 15.66
N PHE A 455 27.17 -4.40 15.08
CA PHE A 455 27.50 -3.40 14.08
C PHE A 455 26.99 -2.03 14.57
N PRO A 456 27.42 -0.90 13.99
CA PRO A 456 26.84 0.41 14.27
C PRO A 456 25.30 0.40 14.37
N VAL A 457 24.64 -0.32 13.45
CA VAL A 457 23.20 -0.59 13.49
C VAL A 457 22.91 -2.05 13.14
N ASP A 458 22.12 -2.71 13.98
CA ASP A 458 21.53 -4.03 13.76
C ASP A 458 20.02 -3.92 13.60
N VAL A 459 19.47 -4.49 12.54
CA VAL A 459 18.03 -4.52 12.29
C VAL A 459 17.52 -5.95 12.24
N VAL A 460 16.51 -6.22 13.05
CA VAL A 460 15.85 -7.52 13.12
C VAL A 460 14.36 -7.35 12.87
N ALA A 461 13.84 -7.93 11.80
CA ALA A 461 12.40 -8.03 11.59
C ALA A 461 11.84 -9.27 12.30
N PHE A 462 10.97 -9.06 13.29
CA PHE A 462 10.25 -10.15 13.93
C PHE A 462 8.92 -10.39 13.23
N THR A 463 8.72 -11.59 12.68
CA THR A 463 7.44 -12.02 12.10
C THR A 463 6.65 -12.84 13.11
N SER A 464 5.35 -12.60 13.24
CA SER A 464 4.45 -13.41 14.09
C SER A 464 3.14 -13.68 13.38
N GLY A 465 2.46 -14.80 13.66
CA GLY A 465 1.22 -15.18 12.97
C GLY A 465 1.46 -15.77 11.57
N THR A 466 0.39 -16.21 10.91
CA THR A 466 0.40 -16.86 9.59
C THR A 466 -0.69 -16.28 8.69
N GLY A 467 -0.53 -16.35 7.37
CA GLY A 467 -1.54 -15.81 6.44
C GLY A 467 -1.88 -14.34 6.73
N ASP A 468 -3.13 -13.94 6.66
CA ASP A 468 -3.55 -12.53 6.81
C ASP A 468 -3.36 -11.91 8.21
N ASP A 469 -3.05 -12.75 9.21
CA ASP A 469 -2.76 -12.36 10.59
C ASP A 469 -1.27 -12.11 10.85
N THR A 470 -0.40 -12.27 9.84
CA THR A 470 1.02 -12.00 10.03
C THR A 470 1.25 -10.54 10.42
N ARG A 471 2.08 -10.35 11.44
CA ARG A 471 2.59 -9.04 11.89
C ARG A 471 4.10 -9.02 11.75
N VAL A 472 4.63 -7.83 11.49
CA VAL A 472 6.08 -7.57 11.44
C VAL A 472 6.40 -6.45 12.39
N GLU A 473 7.40 -6.63 13.25
CA GLU A 473 8.02 -5.55 14.03
C GLU A 473 9.48 -5.42 13.59
N LEU A 474 9.95 -4.23 13.20
CA LEU A 474 11.39 -4.03 13.07
C LEU A 474 11.92 -3.53 14.41
N LEU A 475 12.87 -4.27 14.94
CA LEU A 475 13.73 -3.83 16.01
C LEU A 475 15.02 -3.30 15.37
N MET A 476 15.37 -2.05 15.68
CA MET A 476 16.63 -1.44 15.29
C MET A 476 17.43 -1.14 16.54
N GLU A 477 18.62 -1.71 16.66
CA GLU A 477 19.53 -1.52 17.78
C GLU A 477 20.79 -0.81 17.27
N ALA A 478 21.19 0.23 17.97
CA ALA A 478 22.36 1.03 17.66
C ALA A 478 23.41 0.91 18.75
N ARG A 479 24.67 0.87 18.34
CA ARG A 479 25.79 1.03 19.27
C ARG A 479 25.79 2.45 19.84
N ASP A 480 26.13 2.58 21.12
CA ASP A 480 26.24 3.89 21.77
C ASP A 480 27.17 4.84 21.00
N GLY A 481 26.74 6.08 20.83
CA GLY A 481 27.42 7.13 20.05
C GLY A 481 27.55 6.89 18.54
N ALA A 482 27.00 5.80 17.97
CA ALA A 482 27.04 5.56 16.53
C ALA A 482 25.90 6.28 15.79
N VAL A 483 24.67 6.14 16.31
CA VAL A 483 23.45 6.85 15.91
C VAL A 483 22.53 7.00 17.12
N ASP A 484 21.73 8.06 17.15
CA ASP A 484 20.78 8.30 18.24
C ASP A 484 19.39 7.72 17.95
N ARG A 485 18.44 7.97 18.87
CA ARG A 485 17.06 7.46 18.73
C ARG A 485 16.29 8.15 17.59
N ASP A 486 16.56 9.42 17.33
CA ASP A 486 15.90 10.20 16.29
C ASP A 486 16.38 9.75 14.90
N ASP A 487 17.65 9.37 14.78
CA ASP A 487 18.23 8.73 13.59
C ASP A 487 17.57 7.38 13.30
N LEU A 488 17.41 6.53 14.31
CA LEU A 488 16.69 5.25 14.18
C LEU A 488 15.23 5.47 13.77
N TRP A 489 14.59 6.51 14.30
CA TRP A 489 13.24 6.89 13.92
C TRP A 489 13.17 7.34 12.45
N ALA A 490 14.13 8.11 11.97
CA ALA A 490 14.24 8.53 10.57
C ALA A 490 14.45 7.33 9.63
N LEU A 491 15.36 6.41 9.97
CA LEU A 491 15.60 5.17 9.21
C LEU A 491 14.33 4.30 9.14
N TRP A 492 13.63 4.14 10.25
CA TRP A 492 12.34 3.45 10.30
C TRP A 492 11.31 4.10 9.37
N THR A 493 11.18 5.42 9.45
CA THR A 493 10.19 6.19 8.66
C THR A 493 10.47 6.07 7.18
N HIS A 494 11.73 6.27 6.75
CA HIS A 494 12.14 6.11 5.36
C HIS A 494 11.99 4.68 4.84
N THR A 495 12.18 3.67 5.71
CA THR A 495 11.92 2.26 5.36
C THR A 495 10.45 2.05 5.02
N LEU A 496 9.53 2.57 5.84
CA LEU A 496 8.09 2.47 5.57
C LEU A 496 7.68 3.27 4.33
N ASP A 497 8.24 4.46 4.13
CA ASP A 497 7.94 5.29 2.96
C ASP A 497 8.34 4.59 1.67
N TRP A 498 9.51 3.96 1.64
CA TRP A 498 9.94 3.19 0.48
C TRP A 498 8.97 2.03 0.16
N LEU A 499 8.52 1.28 1.18
CA LEU A 499 7.53 0.21 1.00
C LEU A 499 6.19 0.75 0.47
N ARG A 500 5.76 1.90 0.97
CA ARG A 500 4.52 2.54 0.49
C ARG A 500 4.65 3.01 -0.94
N THR A 501 5.76 3.65 -1.30
CA THR A 501 6.05 4.05 -2.68
C THR A 501 6.05 2.84 -3.60
N TRP A 502 6.68 1.74 -3.21
CA TRP A 502 6.63 0.50 -3.99
C TRP A 502 5.19 0.01 -4.20
N VAL A 503 4.42 -0.12 -3.11
CA VAL A 503 3.02 -0.57 -3.20
C VAL A 503 2.18 0.35 -4.09
N GLN A 504 2.40 1.66 -4.03
CA GLN A 504 1.73 2.65 -4.86
C GLN A 504 2.14 2.59 -6.32
N LEU A 505 3.41 2.25 -6.60
CA LEU A 505 3.97 2.18 -7.94
C LEU A 505 3.69 0.87 -8.67
N LEU A 506 3.27 -0.17 -7.95
CA LEU A 506 2.98 -1.46 -8.57
C LEU A 506 1.95 -1.32 -9.69
N PRO A 507 2.25 -1.83 -10.89
CA PRO A 507 1.26 -1.97 -11.95
C PRO A 507 0.10 -2.84 -11.45
N THR A 508 -1.14 -2.39 -11.62
CA THR A 508 -2.28 -3.30 -11.44
C THR A 508 -2.30 -4.33 -12.56
N MET A 509 -2.58 -5.57 -12.18
CA MET A 509 -2.81 -6.65 -13.14
C MET A 509 -3.89 -6.21 -14.12
N ARG A 510 -3.67 -6.41 -15.43
CA ARG A 510 -4.77 -6.40 -16.39
C ARG A 510 -5.74 -7.48 -15.94
N SER A 511 -6.93 -7.07 -15.53
CA SER A 511 -7.95 -8.01 -15.08
C SER A 511 -8.25 -8.98 -16.24
N PRO A 512 -8.51 -10.28 -15.98
CA PRO A 512 -8.89 -11.23 -17.01
C PRO A 512 -10.06 -10.70 -17.85
N SER A 513 -10.27 -11.26 -19.04
CA SER A 513 -11.39 -10.83 -19.90
C SER A 513 -12.70 -11.00 -19.15
N VAL A 514 -13.49 -9.92 -19.05
CA VAL A 514 -14.85 -9.97 -18.53
C VAL A 514 -15.81 -10.21 -19.69
N PRO A 515 -16.98 -10.85 -19.46
CA PRO A 515 -18.04 -10.90 -20.48
C PRO A 515 -18.41 -9.50 -20.94
N THR A 516 -18.77 -9.34 -22.20
CA THR A 516 -19.26 -8.07 -22.75
C THR A 516 -20.69 -7.79 -22.30
N LEU A 517 -21.08 -6.52 -22.28
CA LEU A 517 -22.48 -6.11 -22.04
C LEU A 517 -23.47 -6.83 -22.97
N VAL A 518 -23.10 -7.01 -24.24
CA VAL A 518 -23.95 -7.68 -25.24
C VAL A 518 -24.17 -9.16 -24.89
N GLU A 519 -23.12 -9.86 -24.46
CA GLU A 519 -23.24 -11.25 -24.00
C GLU A 519 -24.13 -11.36 -22.77
N ARG A 520 -24.01 -10.44 -21.81
CA ARG A 520 -24.83 -10.42 -20.58
C ARG A 520 -26.30 -10.17 -20.90
N VAL A 521 -26.62 -9.21 -21.78
CA VAL A 521 -27.99 -8.93 -22.21
C VAL A 521 -28.59 -10.13 -22.96
N ARG A 522 -27.84 -10.76 -23.89
CA ARG A 522 -28.28 -11.96 -24.61
C ARG A 522 -28.49 -13.16 -23.69
N ALA A 523 -27.61 -13.37 -22.71
CA ALA A 523 -27.75 -14.42 -21.71
C ALA A 523 -29.02 -14.21 -20.88
N ARG A 524 -29.29 -12.97 -20.44
CA ARG A 524 -30.52 -12.63 -19.71
C ARG A 524 -31.77 -12.82 -20.57
N ALA A 525 -31.76 -12.39 -21.83
CA ALA A 525 -32.87 -12.57 -22.76
C ALA A 525 -33.19 -14.05 -23.03
N THR A 526 -32.18 -14.91 -23.07
CA THR A 526 -32.36 -16.37 -23.18
C THR A 526 -32.96 -16.97 -21.90
N ALA A 527 -32.48 -16.53 -20.73
CA ALA A 527 -32.92 -17.05 -19.44
C ALA A 527 -34.35 -16.59 -19.07
N ASP A 528 -34.68 -15.32 -19.35
CA ASP A 528 -35.99 -14.72 -19.08
C ASP A 528 -36.27 -13.58 -20.08
N PRO A 529 -36.90 -13.89 -21.23
CA PRO A 529 -37.18 -12.89 -22.27
C PRO A 529 -38.22 -11.85 -21.86
N ASN A 530 -39.04 -12.14 -20.84
CA ASN A 530 -40.13 -11.28 -20.38
C ASN A 530 -39.70 -10.34 -19.25
N ALA A 531 -38.51 -10.53 -18.66
CA ALA A 531 -37.95 -9.60 -17.70
C ALA A 531 -37.86 -8.19 -18.30
N VAL A 532 -38.34 -7.19 -17.55
CA VAL A 532 -38.28 -5.78 -17.96
C VAL A 532 -36.85 -5.27 -17.80
N ALA A 533 -36.28 -4.73 -18.88
CA ALA A 533 -34.94 -4.16 -18.90
C ALA A 533 -34.96 -2.64 -18.69
N LEU A 534 -35.82 -1.93 -19.42
CA LEU A 534 -35.92 -0.47 -19.43
C LEU A 534 -37.39 -0.05 -19.27
N ASP A 535 -37.68 0.93 -18.42
CA ASP A 535 -39.05 1.39 -18.17
C ASP A 535 -39.13 2.83 -17.64
N ASP A 536 -40.01 3.66 -18.23
CA ASP A 536 -40.35 5.02 -17.76
C ASP A 536 -41.74 5.13 -17.11
N GLY A 537 -42.53 4.05 -17.13
CA GLY A 537 -43.81 3.91 -16.43
C GLY A 537 -44.98 3.90 -17.38
N THR A 538 -44.74 4.43 -18.58
CA THR A 538 -45.66 4.42 -19.71
C THR A 538 -45.20 3.48 -20.80
N HIS A 539 -43.89 3.29 -20.93
CA HIS A 539 -43.25 2.47 -21.95
C HIS A 539 -42.21 1.52 -21.35
N GLN A 540 -42.27 0.25 -21.76
CA GLN A 540 -41.42 -0.83 -21.28
C GLN A 540 -40.73 -1.58 -22.42
N VAL A 541 -39.45 -1.88 -22.24
CA VAL A 541 -38.67 -2.76 -23.11
C VAL A 541 -38.18 -3.94 -22.29
N THR A 542 -38.57 -5.16 -22.68
CA THR A 542 -38.10 -6.40 -22.05
C THR A 542 -36.72 -6.81 -22.57
N TYR A 543 -36.01 -7.68 -21.86
CA TYR A 543 -34.74 -8.24 -22.31
C TYR A 543 -34.86 -8.98 -23.65
N GLY A 544 -35.95 -9.74 -23.87
CA GLY A 544 -36.21 -10.38 -25.16
C GLY A 544 -36.39 -9.37 -26.29
N ARG A 545 -37.12 -8.28 -26.04
CA ARG A 545 -37.30 -7.20 -27.02
C ARG A 545 -36.00 -6.43 -27.25
N LEU A 546 -35.23 -6.13 -26.20
CA LEU A 546 -33.94 -5.45 -26.29
C LEU A 546 -32.94 -6.25 -27.12
N ALA A 547 -32.85 -7.57 -26.88
CA ALA A 547 -31.99 -8.46 -27.67
C ALA A 547 -32.39 -8.47 -29.15
N ALA A 548 -33.69 -8.50 -29.46
CA ALA A 548 -34.19 -8.41 -30.83
C ALA A 548 -33.90 -7.06 -31.50
N LEU A 549 -34.06 -5.95 -30.77
CA LEU A 549 -33.71 -4.61 -31.23
C LEU A 549 -32.21 -4.45 -31.49
N GLY A 550 -31.37 -5.21 -30.77
CA GLY A 550 -29.94 -5.35 -31.02
C GLY A 550 -29.63 -5.64 -32.49
N GLU A 551 -30.37 -6.58 -33.09
CA GLU A 551 -30.20 -7.00 -34.49
C GLU A 551 -30.55 -5.88 -35.48
N SER A 552 -31.40 -4.91 -35.11
CA SER A 552 -31.68 -3.73 -35.94
C SER A 552 -30.45 -2.82 -36.11
N GLY A 553 -29.46 -2.93 -35.22
CA GLY A 553 -28.22 -2.16 -35.28
C GLY A 553 -27.46 -2.29 -36.61
N ARG A 554 -27.57 -3.43 -37.30
CA ARG A 554 -26.97 -3.64 -38.63
C ARG A 554 -27.48 -2.70 -39.72
N HIS A 555 -28.63 -2.08 -39.51
CA HIS A 555 -29.20 -1.07 -40.41
C HIS A 555 -28.76 0.36 -40.03
N ILE A 556 -28.28 0.52 -38.79
CA ILE A 556 -27.79 1.78 -38.24
C ILE A 556 -26.30 1.93 -38.51
N VAL A 557 -25.53 0.88 -38.27
CA VAL A 557 -24.06 0.86 -38.37
C VAL A 557 -23.65 0.25 -39.71
N SER A 558 -23.08 1.08 -40.57
CA SER A 558 -22.55 0.69 -41.89
C SER A 558 -21.13 0.12 -41.82
N ARG A 559 -20.35 0.51 -40.81
CA ARG A 559 -19.01 -0.04 -40.55
C ARG A 559 -18.70 -0.12 -39.06
N PRO A 560 -17.84 -1.04 -38.64
CA PRO A 560 -17.42 -1.16 -37.24
C PRO A 560 -16.77 0.14 -36.74
N GLY A 561 -17.11 0.55 -35.52
CA GLY A 561 -16.66 1.79 -34.91
C GLY A 561 -17.20 3.07 -35.54
N GLU A 562 -18.22 2.98 -36.40
CA GLU A 562 -18.96 4.18 -36.85
C GLU A 562 -19.62 4.86 -35.66
N VAL A 563 -19.41 6.18 -35.55
CA VAL A 563 -20.07 7.00 -34.53
C VAL A 563 -21.49 7.33 -35.00
N VAL A 564 -22.47 7.02 -34.17
CA VAL A 564 -23.89 7.21 -34.41
C VAL A 564 -24.45 8.18 -33.38
N GLY A 565 -24.89 9.35 -33.83
CA GLY A 565 -25.58 10.33 -32.99
C GLY A 565 -26.99 9.84 -32.63
N LEU A 566 -27.37 9.91 -31.37
CA LEU A 566 -28.70 9.57 -30.88
C LEU A 566 -29.40 10.85 -30.46
N LEU A 567 -30.27 11.36 -31.33
CA LEU A 567 -30.99 12.60 -31.13
C LEU A 567 -32.30 12.32 -30.40
N GLY A 568 -32.41 12.76 -29.15
CA GLY A 568 -33.64 12.61 -28.37
C GLY A 568 -33.45 12.75 -26.87
N PRO A 569 -34.56 12.74 -26.11
CA PRO A 569 -34.50 12.70 -24.66
C PRO A 569 -34.04 11.32 -24.18
N ALA A 570 -33.60 11.27 -22.92
CA ALA A 570 -33.33 10.02 -22.25
C ALA A 570 -34.61 9.22 -22.03
N SER A 571 -34.71 8.06 -22.67
CA SER A 571 -35.89 7.19 -22.63
C SER A 571 -35.51 5.72 -22.77
N PRO A 572 -36.44 4.78 -22.55
CA PRO A 572 -36.19 3.38 -22.88
C PRO A 572 -35.78 3.18 -24.35
N ASP A 573 -36.36 3.94 -25.28
CA ASP A 573 -35.99 3.91 -26.70
C ASP A 573 -34.56 4.42 -26.96
N PHE A 574 -34.13 5.47 -26.25
CA PHE A 574 -32.76 5.97 -26.36
C PHE A 574 -31.74 4.88 -26.07
N PHE A 575 -31.90 4.19 -24.94
CA PHE A 575 -30.95 3.16 -24.52
C PHE A 575 -31.13 1.84 -25.27
N ALA A 576 -32.33 1.54 -25.78
CA ALA A 576 -32.52 0.44 -26.73
C ALA A 576 -31.80 0.69 -28.06
N CYS A 577 -31.84 1.93 -28.57
CA CYS A 577 -31.09 2.32 -29.76
C CYS A 577 -29.58 2.32 -29.51
N ALA A 578 -29.12 2.83 -28.36
CA ALA A 578 -27.72 2.76 -27.98
C ALA A 578 -27.22 1.31 -27.88
N TYR A 579 -28.01 0.42 -27.28
CA TYR A 579 -27.71 -1.02 -27.27
C TYR A 579 -27.63 -1.61 -28.69
N ALA A 580 -28.53 -1.24 -29.60
CA ALA A 580 -28.48 -1.68 -30.99
C ALA A 580 -27.20 -1.23 -31.71
N VAL A 581 -26.78 0.02 -31.50
CA VAL A 581 -25.50 0.53 -32.00
C VAL A 581 -24.33 -0.27 -31.43
N LEU A 582 -24.31 -0.50 -30.11
CA LEU A 582 -23.25 -1.27 -29.46
C LEU A 582 -23.19 -2.72 -29.96
N HIS A 583 -24.35 -3.38 -30.06
CA HIS A 583 -24.49 -4.75 -30.55
C HIS A 583 -23.95 -4.91 -31.98
N ALA A 584 -24.20 -3.94 -32.86
CA ALA A 584 -23.67 -3.91 -34.22
C ALA A 584 -22.20 -3.45 -34.33
N GLY A 585 -21.52 -3.20 -33.20
CA GLY A 585 -20.12 -2.80 -33.17
C GLY A 585 -19.87 -1.32 -33.46
N GLY A 586 -20.89 -0.46 -33.40
CA GLY A 586 -20.78 0.99 -33.50
C GLY A 586 -20.47 1.68 -32.17
N THR A 587 -20.35 3.00 -32.23
CA THR A 587 -20.11 3.89 -31.09
C THR A 587 -21.28 4.87 -31.00
N TYR A 588 -21.96 4.97 -29.86
CA TYR A 588 -23.08 5.92 -29.73
C TYR A 588 -22.60 7.29 -29.22
N LEU A 589 -23.25 8.35 -29.67
CA LEU A 589 -23.05 9.74 -29.24
C LEU A 589 -24.40 10.33 -28.80
N PRO A 590 -24.60 10.66 -27.51
CA PRO A 590 -25.80 11.36 -27.07
C PRO A 590 -25.92 12.76 -27.70
N LEU A 591 -27.06 13.07 -28.29
CA LEU A 591 -27.42 14.39 -28.81
C LEU A 591 -28.74 14.85 -28.18
N GLU A 592 -28.65 15.78 -27.23
CA GLU A 592 -29.82 16.23 -26.48
C GLU A 592 -30.69 17.19 -27.30
N ALA A 593 -31.96 16.83 -27.49
CA ALA A 593 -32.89 17.61 -28.32
C ALA A 593 -33.17 19.04 -27.81
N GLY A 594 -32.82 19.35 -26.55
CA GLY A 594 -32.92 20.70 -26.00
C GLY A 594 -31.81 21.67 -26.44
N GLN A 595 -30.73 21.16 -27.04
CA GLN A 595 -29.60 22.00 -27.48
C GLN A 595 -29.87 22.66 -28.84
N PRO A 596 -29.30 23.85 -29.12
CA PRO A 596 -29.45 24.50 -30.42
C PRO A 596 -28.98 23.62 -31.59
N ALA A 597 -29.69 23.62 -32.72
CA ALA A 597 -29.35 22.80 -33.89
C ALA A 597 -27.90 22.99 -34.38
N ALA A 598 -27.39 24.24 -34.35
CA ALA A 598 -26.01 24.54 -34.73
C ALA A 598 -24.98 23.87 -33.80
N ARG A 599 -25.30 23.77 -32.50
CA ARG A 599 -24.47 23.09 -31.51
C ARG A 599 -24.45 21.58 -31.77
N LEU A 600 -25.62 20.98 -31.99
CA LEU A 600 -25.76 19.56 -32.28
C LEU A 600 -25.03 19.17 -33.56
N ALA A 601 -25.17 19.97 -34.62
CA ALA A 601 -24.44 19.77 -35.88
C ALA A 601 -22.92 19.86 -35.69
N SER A 602 -22.43 20.84 -34.91
CA SER A 602 -21.01 20.98 -34.61
C SER A 602 -20.44 19.78 -33.84
N VAL A 603 -21.18 19.31 -32.83
CA VAL A 603 -20.81 18.12 -32.04
C VAL A 603 -20.77 16.86 -32.91
N ALA A 604 -21.79 16.65 -33.76
CA ALA A 604 -21.84 15.52 -34.69
C ALA A 604 -20.70 15.53 -35.71
N ASP A 605 -20.34 16.72 -36.23
CA ASP A 605 -19.23 16.89 -37.16
C ASP A 605 -17.86 16.63 -36.51
N GLN A 606 -17.62 17.18 -35.31
CA GLN A 606 -16.38 16.92 -34.54
C GLN A 606 -16.21 15.44 -34.19
N ALA A 607 -17.31 14.74 -33.89
CA ALA A 607 -17.32 13.30 -33.64
C ALA A 607 -17.23 12.46 -34.91
N ARG A 608 -17.32 13.09 -36.10
CA ARG A 608 -17.37 12.45 -37.42
C ARG A 608 -18.48 11.39 -37.49
N CYS A 609 -19.68 11.77 -37.05
CA CYS A 609 -20.85 10.90 -37.13
C CYS A 609 -21.07 10.40 -38.56
N GLY A 610 -21.31 9.09 -38.71
CA GLY A 610 -21.74 8.49 -39.98
C GLY A 610 -23.28 8.39 -40.10
N ALA A 611 -23.97 8.44 -38.96
CA ALA A 611 -25.42 8.50 -38.89
C ALA A 611 -25.90 9.28 -37.68
N ILE A 612 -27.11 9.83 -37.78
CA ILE A 612 -27.90 10.35 -36.67
C ILE A 612 -29.24 9.60 -36.67
N VAL A 613 -29.59 9.01 -35.53
CA VAL A 613 -30.89 8.37 -35.31
C VAL A 613 -31.79 9.32 -34.53
N ARG A 614 -32.91 9.68 -35.13
CA ARG A 614 -33.99 10.42 -34.49
C ARG A 614 -34.81 9.48 -33.62
N LEU A 615 -34.93 9.81 -32.34
CA LEU A 615 -35.75 9.09 -31.37
C LEU A 615 -37.14 9.72 -31.22
N PRO A 616 -38.11 9.01 -30.62
CA PRO A 616 -39.41 9.58 -30.27
C PRO A 616 -39.28 10.84 -29.42
N GLY A 617 -40.18 11.80 -29.64
CA GLY A 617 -40.21 13.07 -28.89
C GLY A 617 -39.32 14.19 -29.45
N VAL A 618 -38.58 13.97 -30.53
CA VAL A 618 -37.79 15.02 -31.20
C VAL A 618 -38.68 15.93 -32.05
N PRO A 619 -38.63 17.26 -31.87
CA PRO A 619 -39.38 18.22 -32.71
C PRO A 619 -39.00 18.11 -34.18
N GLY A 620 -40.00 18.09 -35.07
CA GLY A 620 -39.81 18.03 -36.54
C GLY A 620 -38.83 19.09 -37.07
N PRO A 621 -38.98 20.38 -36.71
CA PRO A 621 -38.07 21.44 -37.18
C PRO A 621 -36.61 21.25 -36.77
N LEU A 622 -36.35 20.57 -35.64
CA LEU A 622 -34.98 20.29 -35.21
C LEU A 622 -34.34 19.21 -36.06
N ALA A 623 -35.11 18.17 -36.41
CA ALA A 623 -34.66 17.13 -37.33
C ALA A 623 -34.41 17.71 -38.73
N GLU A 624 -35.32 18.55 -39.23
CA GLU A 624 -35.18 19.27 -40.50
C GLU A 624 -33.96 20.21 -40.51
N ALA A 625 -33.67 20.90 -39.41
CA ALA A 625 -32.50 21.78 -39.31
C ALA A 625 -31.16 21.03 -39.38
N LEU A 626 -31.14 19.75 -39.01
CA LEU A 626 -29.99 18.85 -39.13
C LEU A 626 -29.94 18.14 -40.49
N ASP A 627 -31.06 18.12 -41.22
CA ASP A 627 -31.22 17.57 -42.56
C ASP A 627 -30.99 18.68 -43.61
N ARG A 628 -29.73 18.93 -44.00
CA ARG A 628 -29.38 20.04 -44.90
C ARG A 628 -29.40 19.61 -46.38
N PRO A 629 -29.94 20.42 -47.33
CA PRO A 629 -29.98 20.08 -48.76
C PRO A 629 -28.61 20.02 -49.45
N ASP A 630 -27.68 20.88 -49.03
CA ASP A 630 -26.24 20.83 -49.38
C ASP A 630 -25.43 20.14 -48.26
N GLY A 631 -26.05 19.17 -47.57
CA GLY A 631 -25.82 18.85 -46.16
C GLY A 631 -24.79 17.78 -45.77
N PRO A 632 -24.73 17.44 -44.46
CA PRO A 632 -23.53 16.99 -43.75
C PRO A 632 -23.20 15.51 -44.03
N PRO A 633 -22.02 14.98 -43.62
CA PRO A 633 -21.54 13.65 -43.98
C PRO A 633 -22.30 12.45 -43.35
N TRP A 634 -23.45 12.65 -42.69
CA TRP A 634 -24.19 11.61 -41.95
C TRP A 634 -25.55 11.27 -42.53
N ARG A 635 -25.98 10.02 -42.33
CA ARG A 635 -27.33 9.54 -42.66
C ARG A 635 -28.32 9.86 -41.54
N LEU A 636 -29.46 10.48 -41.86
CA LEU A 636 -30.56 10.62 -40.91
C LEU A 636 -31.45 9.37 -40.96
N LEU A 637 -31.72 8.77 -39.81
CA LEU A 637 -32.53 7.56 -39.65
C LEU A 637 -33.62 7.80 -38.59
N ASP A 638 -34.77 7.13 -38.73
CA ASP A 638 -35.84 7.20 -37.73
C ASP A 638 -35.94 5.90 -36.93
N TRP A 639 -35.84 6.01 -35.60
CA TRP A 639 -35.91 4.84 -34.70
C TRP A 639 -37.27 4.13 -34.76
N ALA A 640 -38.37 4.84 -35.03
CA ALA A 640 -39.68 4.21 -35.11
C ALA A 640 -39.77 3.23 -36.30
N GLU A 641 -39.13 3.56 -37.42
CA GLU A 641 -39.07 2.67 -38.59
C GLU A 641 -38.15 1.46 -38.35
N LEU A 642 -36.97 1.72 -37.76
CA LEU A 642 -35.96 0.69 -37.47
C LEU A 642 -36.42 -0.31 -36.41
N SER A 643 -37.07 0.15 -35.35
CA SER A 643 -37.61 -0.69 -34.28
C SER A 643 -38.83 -1.50 -34.74
N ALA A 644 -39.58 -1.01 -35.72
CA ALA A 644 -40.69 -1.73 -36.37
C ALA A 644 -40.23 -2.75 -37.43
N GLY A 645 -38.93 -2.87 -37.70
CA GLY A 645 -38.38 -3.79 -38.71
C GLY A 645 -38.62 -3.34 -40.16
N ARG A 646 -38.76 -2.03 -40.40
CA ARG A 646 -38.97 -1.43 -41.73
C ARG A 646 -37.77 -0.54 -42.12
N PRO A 647 -36.56 -1.09 -42.36
CA PRO A 647 -35.40 -0.27 -42.68
C PRO A 647 -35.55 0.44 -44.04
N PRO A 648 -35.02 1.66 -44.22
CA PRO A 648 -35.04 2.34 -45.50
C PRO A 648 -34.10 1.67 -46.52
N GLY A 649 -34.67 1.10 -47.60
CA GLY A 649 -33.94 0.63 -48.79
C GLY A 649 -33.15 -0.68 -48.66
N ALA A 650 -32.51 -1.11 -49.76
CA ALA A 650 -31.75 -2.36 -49.85
C ALA A 650 -30.52 -2.32 -48.92
N ALA A 651 -30.63 -3.00 -47.78
CA ALA A 651 -29.59 -3.09 -46.76
C ALA A 651 -28.25 -3.56 -47.36
N ARG A 652 -27.16 -2.82 -47.06
CA ARG A 652 -25.81 -3.39 -47.16
C ARG A 652 -25.61 -4.29 -45.94
N THR A 653 -25.92 -5.58 -46.12
CA THR A 653 -25.71 -6.61 -45.10
C THR A 653 -24.21 -6.75 -44.84
N MET A 654 -23.78 -6.44 -43.61
CA MET A 654 -22.50 -6.93 -43.12
C MET A 654 -22.63 -8.41 -42.77
N ALA A 655 -21.74 -9.24 -43.34
CA ALA A 655 -21.55 -10.62 -42.90
C ALA A 655 -20.93 -10.64 -41.50
N GLY A 656 -21.39 -11.56 -40.67
CA GLY A 656 -21.11 -11.59 -39.25
C GLY A 656 -19.65 -11.82 -38.86
N HIS A 657 -19.38 -11.31 -37.65
CA HIS A 657 -18.46 -11.80 -36.62
C HIS A 657 -16.95 -11.52 -36.78
N GLY A 658 -16.41 -10.81 -35.77
CA GLY A 658 -14.98 -10.63 -35.53
C GLY A 658 -14.55 -9.17 -35.34
N LEU A 659 -15.12 -8.45 -34.38
CA LEU A 659 -14.81 -7.02 -34.16
C LEU A 659 -14.67 -6.70 -32.67
N GLU A 660 -13.87 -7.50 -31.99
CA GLU A 660 -13.44 -7.20 -30.63
C GLU A 660 -12.05 -6.56 -30.70
N GLY A 661 -11.94 -5.32 -30.24
CA GLY A 661 -10.63 -4.82 -29.81
C GLY A 661 -10.40 -3.30 -29.80
N ALA A 662 -10.97 -2.50 -30.73
CA ALA A 662 -10.43 -1.13 -30.94
C ALA A 662 -11.44 0.02 -30.98
N ALA A 663 -12.74 -0.23 -31.18
CA ALA A 663 -13.73 0.86 -31.29
C ALA A 663 -14.25 1.32 -29.91
N PRO A 664 -14.39 2.63 -29.66
CA PRO A 664 -15.04 3.16 -28.46
C PRO A 664 -16.50 2.67 -28.32
N ALA A 665 -17.00 2.53 -27.09
CA ALA A 665 -18.42 2.29 -26.83
C ALA A 665 -19.25 3.57 -27.05
N CYS A 666 -18.75 4.71 -26.57
CA CYS A 666 -19.39 5.99 -26.74
C CYS A 666 -18.40 7.15 -26.93
N VAL A 667 -18.92 8.26 -27.43
CA VAL A 667 -18.26 9.57 -27.41
C VAL A 667 -19.07 10.48 -26.50
N LEU A 668 -18.43 11.03 -25.46
CA LEU A 668 -19.08 11.91 -24.49
C LEU A 668 -18.44 13.30 -24.54
N PHE A 669 -19.25 14.32 -24.80
CA PHE A 669 -18.76 15.69 -24.87
C PHE A 669 -18.80 16.37 -23.51
N THR A 670 -17.65 16.85 -23.06
CA THR A 670 -17.53 17.66 -21.84
C THR A 670 -17.48 19.15 -22.20
N SER A 671 -17.78 20.03 -21.23
CA SER A 671 -17.85 21.48 -21.46
C SER A 671 -16.49 22.15 -21.76
N GLY A 672 -15.38 21.42 -21.60
CA GLY A 672 -14.02 21.89 -21.83
C GLY A 672 -13.57 23.05 -20.92
N SER A 673 -12.34 23.03 -20.41
CA SER A 673 -11.80 24.15 -19.63
C SER A 673 -11.59 25.42 -20.46
N THR A 674 -11.55 25.28 -21.78
CA THR A 674 -11.37 26.38 -22.76
C THR A 674 -12.69 26.90 -23.34
N GLY A 675 -13.82 26.30 -22.99
CA GLY A 675 -15.16 26.65 -23.53
C GLY A 675 -15.54 25.96 -24.84
N ASP A 676 -14.59 25.28 -25.50
CA ASP A 676 -14.85 24.41 -26.64
C ASP A 676 -15.16 22.98 -26.15
N PRO A 677 -16.22 22.33 -26.64
CA PRO A 677 -16.61 21.01 -26.18
C PRO A 677 -15.63 19.94 -26.65
N GLU A 678 -15.40 18.94 -25.80
CA GLU A 678 -14.39 17.91 -26.05
C GLU A 678 -15.02 16.52 -26.02
N GLY A 679 -15.02 15.83 -27.16
CA GLY A 679 -15.55 14.47 -27.25
C GLY A 679 -14.53 13.45 -26.75
N VAL A 680 -14.77 12.87 -25.59
CA VAL A 680 -13.95 11.81 -24.98
C VAL A 680 -14.33 10.45 -25.57
N LEU A 681 -13.35 9.69 -26.03
CA LEU A 681 -13.52 8.38 -26.65
C LEU A 681 -13.40 7.27 -25.59
N VAL A 682 -14.53 6.75 -25.11
CA VAL A 682 -14.58 5.73 -24.05
C VAL A 682 -14.41 4.33 -24.64
N PRO A 683 -13.34 3.58 -24.33
CA PRO A 683 -13.13 2.24 -24.85
C PRO A 683 -14.23 1.27 -24.40
N ARG A 684 -14.65 0.38 -25.29
CA ARG A 684 -15.64 -0.64 -24.93
C ARG A 684 -15.21 -1.57 -23.79
N PRO A 685 -13.96 -2.10 -23.77
CA PRO A 685 -13.50 -2.92 -22.64
C PRO A 685 -13.51 -2.16 -21.31
N ALA A 686 -13.26 -0.84 -21.33
CA ALA A 686 -13.30 0.00 -20.13
C ALA A 686 -14.73 0.04 -19.54
N LEU A 687 -15.73 0.19 -20.40
CA LEU A 687 -17.13 0.20 -20.00
C LEU A 687 -17.61 -1.17 -19.48
N ASP A 688 -17.23 -2.26 -20.14
CA ASP A 688 -17.60 -3.62 -19.70
C ASP A 688 -16.99 -3.94 -18.33
N ARG A 689 -15.74 -3.54 -18.09
CA ARG A 689 -15.07 -3.70 -16.79
C ARG A 689 -15.69 -2.85 -15.69
N LEU A 690 -16.08 -1.61 -16.01
CA LEU A 690 -16.81 -0.76 -15.09
C LEU A 690 -18.14 -1.39 -14.68
N ALA A 691 -18.90 -1.91 -15.64
CA ALA A 691 -20.17 -2.58 -15.36
C ALA A 691 -19.96 -3.85 -14.50
N ASP A 692 -18.96 -4.68 -14.82
CA ASP A 692 -18.63 -5.87 -14.04
C ASP A 692 -18.23 -5.54 -12.59
N TRP A 693 -17.39 -4.52 -12.39
CA TRP A 693 -17.06 -4.02 -11.05
C TRP A 693 -18.30 -3.51 -10.32
N ALA A 694 -19.12 -2.69 -10.98
CA ALA A 694 -20.33 -2.12 -10.41
C ALA A 694 -21.30 -3.21 -9.93
N VAL A 695 -21.47 -4.29 -10.70
CA VAL A 695 -22.30 -5.43 -10.30
C VAL A 695 -21.85 -6.05 -8.99
N ARG A 696 -20.54 -6.25 -8.82
CA ARG A 696 -19.97 -6.85 -7.60
C ARG A 696 -20.03 -5.88 -6.42
N GLU A 697 -19.57 -4.66 -6.62
CA GLU A 697 -19.44 -3.64 -5.56
C GLU A 697 -20.82 -3.22 -5.05
N LEU A 698 -21.73 -2.89 -5.95
CA LEU A 698 -23.07 -2.40 -5.61
C LEU A 698 -24.09 -3.51 -5.36
N ARG A 699 -23.65 -4.78 -5.47
CA ARG A 699 -24.48 -5.97 -5.28
C ARG A 699 -25.73 -5.93 -6.17
N LEU A 700 -25.55 -5.64 -7.45
CA LEU A 700 -26.64 -5.60 -8.43
C LEU A 700 -26.96 -7.01 -8.91
N GLY A 701 -28.24 -7.30 -9.13
CA GLY A 701 -28.66 -8.57 -9.71
C GLY A 701 -29.98 -8.48 -10.45
N PRO A 702 -30.48 -9.60 -10.99
CA PRO A 702 -31.67 -9.61 -11.84
C PRO A 702 -32.98 -9.13 -11.19
N ALA A 703 -33.04 -9.12 -9.86
CA ALA A 703 -34.19 -8.63 -9.09
C ALA A 703 -34.09 -7.13 -8.76
N THR A 704 -32.92 -6.52 -8.90
CA THR A 704 -32.67 -5.14 -8.52
C THR A 704 -33.41 -4.18 -9.46
N VAL A 705 -34.01 -3.14 -8.88
CA VAL A 705 -34.51 -1.98 -9.63
C VAL A 705 -33.54 -0.83 -9.45
N VAL A 706 -32.94 -0.39 -10.56
CA VAL A 706 -31.99 0.72 -10.61
C VAL A 706 -32.69 1.99 -11.08
N GLY A 707 -32.65 3.04 -10.27
CA GLY A 707 -33.15 4.36 -10.65
C GLY A 707 -32.11 5.09 -11.50
N ARG A 708 -32.53 5.59 -12.66
CA ARG A 708 -31.71 6.44 -13.55
C ARG A 708 -32.06 7.91 -13.32
N LEU A 709 -31.08 8.68 -12.88
CA LEU A 709 -31.22 10.11 -12.54
C LEU A 709 -30.34 11.01 -13.41
N ALA A 710 -29.14 10.56 -13.80
CA ALA A 710 -28.16 11.41 -14.47
C ALA A 710 -28.53 11.68 -15.94
N ASP A 711 -28.32 12.90 -16.44
CA ASP A 711 -28.63 13.26 -17.84
C ASP A 711 -27.81 12.50 -18.88
N THR A 712 -28.37 12.29 -20.08
CA THR A 712 -27.81 11.38 -21.10
C THR A 712 -26.47 11.80 -21.66
N ALA A 713 -26.15 13.11 -21.62
CA ALA A 713 -24.84 13.61 -22.00
C ALA A 713 -23.76 13.41 -20.90
N LEU A 714 -24.16 13.06 -19.68
CA LEU A 714 -23.23 12.76 -18.59
C LEU A 714 -22.84 11.28 -18.63
N ASP A 715 -21.56 11.03 -18.38
CA ASP A 715 -20.97 9.70 -18.28
C ASP A 715 -21.59 8.85 -17.15
N ALA A 716 -22.04 9.49 -16.07
CA ALA A 716 -22.84 8.86 -15.01
C ALA A 716 -24.11 8.15 -15.54
N SER A 717 -24.76 8.68 -16.59
CA SER A 717 -25.94 8.01 -17.16
C SER A 717 -25.58 6.70 -17.86
N ALA A 718 -24.38 6.61 -18.44
CA ALA A 718 -23.86 5.36 -19.00
C ALA A 718 -23.62 4.35 -17.87
N PHE A 719 -23.06 4.79 -16.74
CA PHE A 719 -22.84 3.94 -15.57
C PHE A 719 -24.14 3.36 -15.00
N GLU A 720 -25.17 4.19 -14.81
CA GLU A 720 -26.48 3.74 -14.28
C GLU A 720 -27.10 2.64 -15.16
N VAL A 721 -27.20 2.89 -16.46
CA VAL A 721 -27.92 1.99 -17.37
C VAL A 721 -27.10 0.75 -17.71
N TRP A 722 -25.82 0.91 -18.05
CA TRP A 722 -25.03 -0.23 -18.51
C TRP A 722 -24.69 -1.19 -17.38
N SER A 723 -24.43 -0.70 -16.16
CA SER A 723 -24.23 -1.58 -15.00
C SER A 723 -25.49 -2.37 -14.64
N ALA A 724 -26.66 -1.74 -14.71
CA ALA A 724 -27.94 -2.40 -14.47
C ALA A 724 -28.23 -3.47 -15.54
N LEU A 725 -28.09 -3.13 -16.82
CA LEU A 725 -28.33 -4.07 -17.90
C LEU A 725 -27.35 -5.24 -17.87
N TYR A 726 -26.09 -4.98 -17.53
CA TYR A 726 -25.05 -6.00 -17.31
C TYR A 726 -25.41 -6.94 -16.14
N ALA A 727 -26.06 -6.44 -15.10
CA ALA A 727 -26.55 -7.24 -13.96
C ALA A 727 -27.77 -8.13 -14.30
N GLY A 728 -28.46 -7.85 -15.40
CA GLY A 728 -29.78 -8.43 -15.69
C GLY A 728 -30.94 -7.71 -14.98
N ALA A 729 -30.67 -6.53 -14.40
CA ALA A 729 -31.58 -5.72 -13.58
C ALA A 729 -32.55 -4.87 -14.41
N ARG A 730 -33.56 -4.30 -13.75
CA ARG A 730 -34.50 -3.35 -14.36
C ARG A 730 -34.02 -1.92 -14.14
N VAL A 731 -34.00 -1.11 -15.20
CA VAL A 731 -33.79 0.34 -15.12
C VAL A 731 -35.12 1.08 -15.10
N ARG A 732 -35.30 1.96 -14.11
CA ARG A 732 -36.44 2.87 -13.98
C ARG A 732 -36.01 4.31 -14.22
N PHE A 733 -36.60 4.98 -15.20
CA PHE A 733 -36.26 6.36 -15.55
C PHE A 733 -37.03 7.33 -14.65
N ALA A 734 -36.33 8.22 -13.95
CA ALA A 734 -36.98 9.27 -13.17
C ALA A 734 -37.48 10.41 -14.07
N PRO A 735 -38.71 10.92 -13.82
CA PRO A 735 -39.17 12.19 -14.37
C PRO A 735 -38.15 13.30 -14.10
N ALA A 736 -38.04 14.29 -14.99
CA ALA A 736 -37.04 15.35 -14.82
C ALA A 736 -37.37 16.27 -13.64
N GLU A 737 -38.66 16.41 -13.35
CA GLU A 737 -39.26 17.33 -12.38
C GLU A 737 -38.94 16.94 -10.93
N VAL A 738 -38.81 15.63 -10.65
CA VAL A 738 -38.57 15.11 -9.29
C VAL A 738 -37.10 15.09 -8.89
N ARG A 739 -36.17 15.21 -9.85
CA ARG A 739 -34.71 15.09 -9.60
C ARG A 739 -34.10 16.20 -8.74
N PRO A 740 -34.48 17.48 -8.87
CA PRO A 740 -33.87 18.55 -8.09
C PRO A 740 -34.41 18.65 -6.65
N ASP A 741 -35.60 18.11 -6.37
CA ASP A 741 -36.22 18.16 -5.04
C ASP A 741 -35.98 16.83 -4.29
N PRO A 742 -35.27 16.84 -3.14
CA PRO A 742 -34.89 15.62 -2.44
C PRO A 742 -36.09 14.92 -1.78
N GLN A 743 -37.17 15.61 -1.44
CA GLN A 743 -38.40 15.03 -0.89
C GLN A 743 -39.20 14.32 -1.99
N GLU A 744 -39.40 14.99 -3.14
CA GLU A 744 -40.07 14.37 -4.29
C GLU A 744 -39.27 13.19 -4.83
N LEU A 745 -37.94 13.31 -4.88
CA LEU A 745 -37.05 12.22 -5.26
C LEU A 745 -37.18 11.03 -4.31
N ALA A 746 -37.17 11.26 -2.99
CA ALA A 746 -37.33 10.19 -2.00
C ALA A 746 -38.68 9.46 -2.15
N ALA A 747 -39.77 10.21 -2.39
CA ALA A 747 -41.09 9.66 -2.64
C ALA A 747 -41.12 8.81 -3.92
N TRP A 748 -40.55 9.32 -5.02
CA TRP A 748 -40.47 8.60 -6.28
C TRP A 748 -39.63 7.31 -6.16
N LEU A 749 -38.47 7.37 -5.51
CA LEU A 749 -37.62 6.19 -5.29
C LEU A 749 -38.37 5.09 -4.53
N ALA A 750 -39.18 5.47 -3.54
CA ALA A 750 -40.01 4.53 -2.79
C ALA A 750 -41.14 3.94 -3.65
N GLU A 751 -41.90 4.78 -4.36
CA GLU A 751 -43.01 4.36 -5.22
C GLU A 751 -42.53 3.44 -6.36
N ALA A 752 -41.44 3.81 -7.01
CA ALA A 752 -40.84 3.05 -8.10
C ALA A 752 -40.17 1.74 -7.63
N GLY A 753 -40.07 1.52 -6.32
CA GLY A 753 -39.42 0.34 -5.74
C GLY A 753 -37.92 0.29 -6.02
N VAL A 754 -37.27 1.44 -6.18
CA VAL A 754 -35.83 1.53 -6.49
C VAL A 754 -35.01 1.04 -5.29
N GLU A 755 -34.06 0.15 -5.56
CA GLU A 755 -33.14 -0.40 -4.57
C GLU A 755 -31.79 0.33 -4.56
N TYR A 756 -31.38 0.83 -5.72
CA TYR A 756 -30.11 1.52 -5.96
C TYR A 756 -30.26 2.66 -7.00
N ALA A 757 -29.58 3.78 -6.77
CA ALA A 757 -29.43 4.86 -7.74
C ALA A 757 -28.07 5.55 -7.59
N PHE A 758 -27.55 6.12 -8.69
CA PHE A 758 -26.49 7.12 -8.61
C PHE A 758 -27.14 8.48 -8.38
N VAL A 759 -26.72 9.20 -7.35
CA VAL A 759 -27.26 10.52 -6.99
C VAL A 759 -26.10 11.52 -7.00
N PRO A 760 -26.13 12.59 -7.82
CA PRO A 760 -25.09 13.62 -7.81
C PRO A 760 -24.85 14.15 -6.39
N THR A 761 -23.58 14.38 -6.02
CA THR A 761 -23.17 14.68 -4.63
C THR A 761 -23.98 15.75 -3.93
N PRO A 762 -24.23 16.92 -4.55
CA PRO A 762 -25.05 17.93 -3.91
C PRO A 762 -26.50 17.52 -3.61
N ILE A 763 -27.08 16.58 -4.38
CA ILE A 763 -28.43 16.05 -4.15
C ILE A 763 -28.36 14.89 -3.15
N ALA A 764 -27.31 14.08 -3.18
CA ALA A 764 -27.09 12.99 -2.23
C ALA A 764 -26.99 13.51 -0.79
N GLU A 765 -26.27 14.61 -0.56
CA GLU A 765 -26.16 15.25 0.77
C GLU A 765 -27.50 15.78 1.29
N LEU A 766 -28.35 16.29 0.40
CA LEU A 766 -29.70 16.72 0.75
C LEU A 766 -30.63 15.53 1.01
N LEU A 767 -30.60 14.53 0.13
CA LEU A 767 -31.38 13.30 0.25
C LEU A 767 -31.04 12.53 1.53
N ALA A 768 -29.79 12.55 1.96
CA ALA A 768 -29.33 11.93 3.21
C ALA A 768 -29.98 12.53 4.46
N ARG A 769 -30.54 13.76 4.37
CA ARG A 769 -31.25 14.44 5.46
C ARG A 769 -32.77 14.27 5.39
N VAL A 770 -33.29 13.66 4.32
CA VAL A 770 -34.73 13.40 4.17
C VAL A 770 -35.07 12.08 4.85
N PRO A 771 -36.09 12.05 5.74
CA PRO A 771 -36.55 10.80 6.33
C PRO A 771 -36.97 9.80 5.26
N LYS A 772 -36.43 8.57 5.33
CA LYS A 772 -36.73 7.51 4.37
C LYS A 772 -38.23 7.16 4.41
N PRO A 773 -38.96 7.26 3.28
CA PRO A 773 -40.37 6.93 3.24
C PRO A 773 -40.65 5.47 3.65
N ALA A 774 -41.79 5.25 4.32
CA ALA A 774 -42.22 3.92 4.72
C ALA A 774 -42.37 3.00 3.49
N GLY A 775 -41.83 1.78 3.57
CA GLY A 775 -41.85 0.82 2.46
C GLY A 775 -40.79 1.06 1.37
N SER A 776 -39.96 2.11 1.48
CA SER A 776 -38.85 2.34 0.54
C SER A 776 -37.86 1.19 0.54
N ARG A 777 -37.55 0.68 -0.66
CA ARG A 777 -36.56 -0.38 -0.89
C ARG A 777 -35.13 0.14 -1.07
N LEU A 778 -34.96 1.46 -1.12
CA LEU A 778 -33.65 2.09 -1.34
C LEU A 778 -32.70 1.71 -0.22
N SER A 779 -31.66 0.95 -0.54
CA SER A 779 -30.71 0.44 0.45
C SER A 779 -29.31 1.01 0.26
N ARG A 780 -28.99 1.43 -0.96
CA ARG A 780 -27.67 1.90 -1.36
C ARG A 780 -27.80 3.05 -2.36
N ILE A 781 -26.95 4.04 -2.23
CA ILE A 781 -26.70 5.01 -3.31
C ILE A 781 -25.22 5.06 -3.61
N SER A 782 -24.90 5.43 -4.84
CA SER A 782 -23.57 5.95 -5.15
C SER A 782 -23.66 7.44 -5.44
N THR A 783 -22.56 8.15 -5.23
CA THR A 783 -22.50 9.59 -5.47
C THR A 783 -21.16 10.00 -6.04
N GLY A 784 -21.12 11.10 -6.78
CA GLY A 784 -19.89 11.62 -7.36
C GLY A 784 -20.11 12.85 -8.23
N GLY A 785 -19.03 13.32 -8.83
CA GLY A 785 -19.02 14.48 -9.72
C GLY A 785 -18.81 15.83 -9.01
N ASP A 786 -18.85 15.85 -7.68
CA ASP A 786 -18.47 16.97 -6.80
C ASP A 786 -17.80 16.43 -5.51
N ARG A 787 -17.29 17.33 -4.64
CA ARG A 787 -16.72 16.96 -3.34
C ARG A 787 -17.84 16.57 -2.38
N LEU A 788 -17.74 15.38 -1.78
CA LEU A 788 -18.60 14.96 -0.67
C LEU A 788 -18.02 15.54 0.64
N HIS A 789 -18.84 16.22 1.44
CA HIS A 789 -18.40 16.93 2.64
C HIS A 789 -18.67 16.15 3.91
N ALA A 790 -19.92 15.72 4.09
CA ALA A 790 -20.36 15.02 5.29
C ALA A 790 -21.66 14.27 5.04
N LEU A 791 -21.86 13.20 5.80
CA LEU A 791 -23.12 12.46 5.88
C LEU A 791 -23.61 12.47 7.34
N PRO A 792 -24.92 12.63 7.57
CA PRO A 792 -25.47 12.58 8.92
C PRO A 792 -25.38 11.16 9.50
N ASP A 793 -25.22 11.06 10.82
CA ASP A 793 -25.08 9.78 11.55
C ASP A 793 -26.23 8.79 11.27
N ASP A 794 -27.42 9.31 10.99
CA ASP A 794 -28.65 8.57 10.77
C ASP A 794 -29.04 8.41 9.28
N VAL A 795 -28.06 8.54 8.36
CA VAL A 795 -28.30 8.35 6.92
C VAL A 795 -28.98 6.98 6.65
N PRO A 796 -30.09 6.94 5.90
CA PRO A 796 -30.95 5.76 5.88
C PRO A 796 -30.55 4.69 4.84
N PHE A 797 -29.37 4.83 4.23
CA PHE A 797 -28.83 3.96 3.19
C PHE A 797 -27.29 4.00 3.19
N GLU A 798 -26.64 2.97 2.65
CA GLU A 798 -25.19 2.96 2.46
C GLU A 798 -24.80 3.90 1.30
N VAL A 799 -23.70 4.66 1.46
CA VAL A 799 -23.22 5.62 0.45
C VAL A 799 -21.85 5.20 -0.06
N LEU A 800 -21.76 4.99 -1.37
CA LEU A 800 -20.50 4.79 -2.08
C LEU A 800 -20.05 6.10 -2.74
N ASN A 801 -18.93 6.67 -2.30
CA ASN A 801 -18.35 7.87 -2.92
C ASN A 801 -17.50 7.46 -4.13
N LEU A 802 -17.81 8.03 -5.28
CA LEU A 802 -17.18 7.76 -6.57
C LEU A 802 -16.42 9.00 -7.04
N TYR A 803 -15.20 8.79 -7.52
CA TYR A 803 -14.42 9.81 -8.19
C TYR A 803 -13.93 9.30 -9.54
N GLY A 804 -13.98 10.17 -10.55
CA GLY A 804 -13.51 9.92 -11.89
C GLY A 804 -13.99 11.01 -12.85
N SER A 805 -13.50 10.94 -14.07
CA SER A 805 -13.93 11.79 -15.18
C SER A 805 -14.28 10.94 -16.41
N ALA A 806 -14.78 11.58 -17.46
CA ALA A 806 -15.03 10.89 -18.72
C ALA A 806 -13.74 10.28 -19.30
N GLU A 807 -12.59 10.94 -19.10
CA GLU A 807 -11.26 10.48 -19.50
C GLU A 807 -10.78 9.23 -18.75
N THR A 808 -11.44 8.88 -17.65
CA THR A 808 -11.17 7.67 -16.86
C THR A 808 -12.36 6.72 -16.83
N THR A 809 -13.30 6.86 -17.78
CA THR A 809 -14.51 6.04 -17.89
C THR A 809 -15.34 6.06 -16.61
N VAL A 810 -15.92 7.23 -16.30
CA VAL A 810 -16.83 7.49 -15.16
C VAL A 810 -16.16 7.41 -13.79
N VAL A 811 -15.58 6.26 -13.43
CA VAL A 811 -15.07 5.98 -12.09
C VAL A 811 -13.63 5.48 -12.15
N ALA A 812 -12.74 6.23 -11.52
CA ALA A 812 -11.34 5.88 -11.31
C ALA A 812 -11.09 5.32 -9.91
N THR A 813 -11.77 5.88 -8.89
CA THR A 813 -11.61 5.50 -7.49
C THR A 813 -12.96 5.47 -6.76
N ALA A 814 -13.07 4.65 -5.72
CA ALA A 814 -14.28 4.54 -4.91
C ALA A 814 -13.99 4.19 -3.44
N ASP A 815 -14.85 4.63 -2.53
CA ASP A 815 -14.88 4.17 -1.12
C ASP A 815 -16.31 4.17 -0.54
N TRP A 816 -16.58 3.22 0.34
CA TRP A 816 -17.79 3.23 1.17
C TRP A 816 -17.58 4.20 2.33
N ILE A 817 -18.54 5.11 2.54
CA ILE A 817 -18.40 6.16 3.54
C ILE A 817 -19.06 5.76 4.85
N GLU A 818 -18.29 5.81 5.93
CA GLU A 818 -18.81 5.73 7.30
C GLU A 818 -19.47 7.07 7.67
N PRO A 819 -20.78 7.08 8.02
CA PRO A 819 -21.47 8.29 8.43
C PRO A 819 -20.90 8.89 9.72
N GLY A 820 -21.08 10.20 9.93
CA GLY A 820 -20.71 10.86 11.19
C GLY A 820 -19.22 11.15 11.41
N GLY A 821 -18.39 10.96 10.40
CA GLY A 821 -16.97 11.32 10.46
C GLY A 821 -16.73 12.83 10.59
N SER A 822 -15.72 13.23 11.37
CA SER A 822 -15.30 14.64 11.50
C SER A 822 -14.37 15.13 10.40
N ALA A 823 -13.83 14.21 9.58
CA ALA A 823 -12.94 14.49 8.47
C ALA A 823 -13.68 14.40 7.12
N LEU A 824 -13.15 15.08 6.10
CA LEU A 824 -13.67 14.98 4.74
C LEU A 824 -13.63 13.51 4.26
N PRO A 825 -14.73 13.00 3.67
CA PRO A 825 -14.78 11.68 3.06
C PRO A 825 -13.68 11.49 1.99
N PRO A 826 -12.95 10.36 2.00
CA PRO A 826 -11.97 10.08 0.96
C PRO A 826 -12.66 9.81 -0.38
N ILE A 827 -11.93 10.02 -1.48
CA ILE A 827 -12.32 9.53 -2.81
C ILE A 827 -11.92 8.07 -3.03
N GLY A 828 -11.30 7.46 -2.01
CA GLY A 828 -11.11 6.03 -1.89
C GLY A 828 -9.87 5.49 -2.56
N ARG A 829 -10.01 4.30 -3.15
CA ARG A 829 -8.92 3.52 -3.77
C ARG A 829 -9.19 3.32 -5.25
N PRO A 830 -8.14 3.11 -6.07
CA PRO A 830 -8.30 2.78 -7.48
C PRO A 830 -9.15 1.52 -7.68
N LEU A 831 -9.93 1.50 -8.75
CA LEU A 831 -10.69 0.30 -9.15
C LEU A 831 -9.74 -0.86 -9.52
N PRO A 832 -10.19 -2.14 -9.45
CA PRO A 832 -9.31 -3.30 -9.61
C PRO A 832 -8.57 -3.41 -10.94
N TYR A 833 -9.07 -2.74 -11.99
CA TYR A 833 -8.51 -2.74 -13.35
C TYR A 833 -7.83 -1.40 -13.71
N GLY A 834 -7.68 -0.50 -12.74
CA GLY A 834 -6.96 0.77 -12.88
C GLY A 834 -5.89 0.91 -11.81
N TYR A 835 -5.05 1.93 -11.93
CA TYR A 835 -4.16 2.36 -10.86
C TYR A 835 -4.12 3.88 -10.83
N VAL A 836 -3.57 4.41 -9.73
CA VAL A 836 -3.33 5.84 -9.59
C VAL A 836 -1.86 6.10 -9.30
N ARG A 837 -1.39 7.28 -9.70
CA ARG A 837 -0.14 7.87 -9.23
C ARG A 837 -0.47 9.19 -8.57
N VAL A 838 0.17 9.45 -7.43
CA VAL A 838 0.18 10.79 -6.84
C VAL A 838 1.56 11.35 -7.12
N VAL A 839 1.66 12.32 -8.03
CA VAL A 839 2.94 12.82 -8.55
C VAL A 839 3.18 14.23 -8.06
N THR A 840 4.28 14.44 -7.35
CA THR A 840 4.67 15.75 -6.82
C THR A 840 5.10 16.71 -7.93
N ALA A 841 5.27 17.99 -7.60
CA ALA A 841 5.73 19.00 -8.56
C ALA A 841 7.13 18.70 -9.17
N SER A 842 7.95 17.88 -8.51
CA SER A 842 9.26 17.46 -9.02
C SER A 842 9.18 16.29 -10.01
N GLY A 843 8.00 15.72 -10.23
CA GLY A 843 7.82 14.51 -11.03
C GLY A 843 8.11 13.21 -10.28
N ALA A 844 8.33 13.27 -8.97
CA ALA A 844 8.50 12.08 -8.12
C ALA A 844 7.16 11.62 -7.52
N PRO A 845 6.98 10.31 -7.24
CA PRO A 845 5.84 9.82 -6.48
C PRO A 845 5.76 10.46 -5.10
N ALA A 846 4.57 10.87 -4.68
CA ALA A 846 4.33 11.51 -3.40
C ALA A 846 4.43 10.52 -2.24
N THR A 847 5.02 10.96 -1.14
CA THR A 847 4.99 10.22 0.13
C THR A 847 3.60 10.36 0.79
N PRO A 848 3.22 9.49 1.75
CA PRO A 848 1.92 9.62 2.43
C PRO A 848 1.75 10.99 3.10
N GLY A 849 0.58 11.59 2.91
CA GLY A 849 0.26 12.94 3.36
C GLY A 849 0.83 14.07 2.50
N GLU A 850 1.82 13.79 1.65
CA GLU A 850 2.35 14.76 0.71
C GLU A 850 1.35 14.99 -0.44
N PRO A 851 1.03 16.25 -0.77
CA PRO A 851 0.15 16.56 -1.88
C PRO A 851 0.84 16.33 -3.23
N GLY A 852 0.13 15.72 -4.16
CA GLY A 852 0.58 15.58 -5.56
C GLY A 852 -0.58 15.53 -6.54
N GLU A 853 -0.28 15.69 -7.82
CA GLU A 853 -1.22 15.55 -8.93
C GLU A 853 -1.64 14.09 -9.07
N LEU A 854 -2.95 13.84 -9.16
CA LEU A 854 -3.51 12.53 -9.39
C LEU A 854 -3.43 12.18 -10.88
N TRP A 855 -2.68 11.13 -11.20
CA TRP A 855 -2.68 10.53 -12.53
C TRP A 855 -3.39 9.18 -12.45
N VAL A 856 -4.21 8.86 -13.46
CA VAL A 856 -5.01 7.63 -13.50
C VAL A 856 -4.55 6.78 -14.67
N GLY A 857 -4.19 5.53 -14.41
CA GLY A 857 -3.72 4.57 -15.39
C GLY A 857 -4.56 3.29 -15.43
N GLY A 858 -4.32 2.46 -16.46
CA GLY A 858 -4.94 1.15 -16.60
C GLY A 858 -6.12 1.11 -17.57
N ASP A 859 -6.91 0.04 -17.51
CA ASP A 859 -7.90 -0.31 -18.53
C ASP A 859 -9.14 0.61 -18.51
N GLY A 860 -9.28 1.45 -17.49
CA GLY A 860 -10.34 2.48 -17.41
C GLY A 860 -10.01 3.78 -18.15
N VAL A 861 -8.78 3.96 -18.61
CA VAL A 861 -8.35 5.21 -19.28
C VAL A 861 -8.93 5.31 -20.68
N ALA A 862 -9.46 6.49 -21.02
CA ALA A 862 -10.04 6.77 -22.34
C ALA A 862 -9.00 6.71 -23.46
N ALA A 863 -9.45 6.49 -24.69
CA ALA A 863 -8.57 6.45 -25.86
C ALA A 863 -8.03 7.85 -26.27
N GLY A 864 -8.59 8.92 -25.68
CA GLY A 864 -8.25 10.31 -25.98
C GLY A 864 -9.47 11.13 -26.41
N TYR A 865 -9.19 12.28 -27.03
CA TYR A 865 -10.21 13.19 -27.53
C TYR A 865 -10.40 13.06 -29.05
N THR A 866 -11.64 13.11 -29.52
CA THR A 866 -11.98 13.10 -30.96
C THR A 866 -11.36 14.30 -31.67
N GLY A 867 -10.66 14.05 -32.77
CA GLY A 867 -10.09 15.10 -33.62
C GLY A 867 -9.02 16.00 -32.97
N ALA A 868 -8.54 15.70 -31.75
CA ALA A 868 -7.68 16.60 -30.99
C ALA A 868 -6.35 15.95 -30.51
N PRO A 869 -5.47 15.50 -31.42
CA PRO A 869 -4.28 14.71 -31.08
C PRO A 869 -3.28 15.45 -30.18
N ARG A 870 -3.08 16.77 -30.36
CA ARG A 870 -2.18 17.56 -29.50
C ARG A 870 -2.65 17.60 -28.06
N ARG A 871 -3.96 17.70 -27.85
CA ARG A 871 -4.56 17.73 -26.52
C ARG A 871 -4.57 16.36 -25.88
N THR A 872 -4.85 15.32 -26.67
CA THR A 872 -4.69 13.93 -26.24
C THR A 872 -3.27 13.68 -25.72
N ALA A 873 -2.24 14.07 -26.47
CA ALA A 873 -0.85 13.89 -26.03
C ALA A 873 -0.47 14.70 -24.77
N ALA A 874 -1.17 15.79 -24.48
CA ALA A 874 -0.94 16.60 -23.27
C ALA A 874 -1.65 16.04 -22.03
N ALA A 875 -2.82 15.42 -22.20
CA ALA A 875 -3.63 14.87 -21.13
C ALA A 875 -3.35 13.39 -20.84
N PHE A 876 -2.96 12.62 -21.86
CA PHE A 876 -2.65 11.19 -21.79
C PHE A 876 -1.16 11.02 -22.08
N VAL A 877 -0.36 10.85 -21.03
CA VAL A 877 1.11 10.80 -21.10
C VAL A 877 1.60 9.40 -20.75
N ALA A 878 2.82 9.05 -21.18
CA ALA A 878 3.46 7.82 -20.71
C ALA A 878 3.79 7.95 -19.22
N ASP A 879 3.48 6.92 -18.43
CA ASP A 879 3.89 6.84 -17.03
C ASP A 879 5.41 6.61 -16.96
N PRO A 880 6.22 7.56 -16.47
CA PRO A 880 7.66 7.36 -16.29
C PRO A 880 7.95 6.36 -15.16
N HIS A 881 6.94 5.95 -14.41
CA HIS A 881 7.05 5.01 -13.29
C HIS A 881 6.69 3.56 -13.64
N THR A 882 6.48 3.24 -14.92
CA THR A 882 6.33 1.85 -15.38
C THR A 882 7.38 1.50 -16.45
N GLU A 883 7.80 0.23 -16.49
CA GLU A 883 8.76 -0.26 -17.50
C GLU A 883 8.16 -0.28 -18.92
N ASP A 884 6.83 -0.40 -19.05
CA ASP A 884 6.12 -0.52 -20.33
C ASP A 884 5.65 0.82 -20.91
N GLY A 885 5.85 1.94 -20.18
CA GLY A 885 5.40 3.27 -20.61
C GLY A 885 3.89 3.36 -20.80
N ALA A 886 3.11 2.64 -19.99
CA ALA A 886 1.65 2.65 -20.03
C ALA A 886 1.11 4.09 -19.98
N LEU A 887 0.03 4.35 -20.72
CA LEU A 887 -0.59 5.68 -20.72
C LEU A 887 -1.35 5.93 -19.42
N VAL A 888 -1.17 7.13 -18.88
CA VAL A 888 -1.89 7.67 -17.73
C VAL A 888 -2.57 8.98 -18.13
N HIS A 889 -3.79 9.18 -17.64
CA HIS A 889 -4.50 10.44 -17.72
C HIS A 889 -4.10 11.36 -16.56
N ARG A 890 -3.62 12.56 -16.88
CA ARG A 890 -3.35 13.61 -15.89
C ARG A 890 -4.63 14.37 -15.60
N THR A 891 -5.22 14.13 -14.44
CA THR A 891 -6.52 14.71 -14.05
C THR A 891 -6.44 16.23 -13.80
N GLY A 892 -5.26 16.72 -13.42
CA GLY A 892 -5.09 18.08 -12.90
C GLY A 892 -5.60 18.26 -11.47
N ASP A 893 -6.08 17.20 -10.81
CA ASP A 893 -6.52 17.20 -9.43
C ASP A 893 -5.35 16.94 -8.48
N ILE A 894 -5.36 17.62 -7.34
CA ILE A 894 -4.39 17.43 -6.26
C ILE A 894 -5.01 16.58 -5.17
N VAL A 895 -4.28 15.55 -4.77
CA VAL A 895 -4.70 14.59 -3.74
C VAL A 895 -3.58 14.32 -2.76
N ARG A 896 -3.94 13.74 -1.62
CA ARG A 896 -3.01 13.14 -0.66
C ARG A 896 -3.38 11.68 -0.47
N VAL A 897 -2.36 10.83 -0.30
CA VAL A 897 -2.56 9.43 0.06
C VAL A 897 -2.35 9.25 1.56
N ASP A 898 -3.31 8.67 2.26
CA ASP A 898 -3.16 8.38 3.69
C ASP A 898 -2.32 7.11 3.93
N SER A 899 -2.01 6.82 5.19
CA SER A 899 -1.24 5.64 5.58
C SER A 899 -1.93 4.31 5.24
N GLY A 900 -3.24 4.33 5.02
CA GLY A 900 -4.03 3.19 4.57
C GLY A 900 -4.01 3.03 3.05
N GLY A 901 -3.57 4.02 2.28
CA GLY A 901 -3.62 4.03 0.82
C GLY A 901 -4.94 4.56 0.25
N ARG A 902 -5.77 5.24 1.06
CA ARG A 902 -6.94 5.96 0.55
C ARG A 902 -6.53 7.36 0.10
N LEU A 903 -7.17 7.83 -0.96
CA LEU A 903 -6.93 9.12 -1.56
C LEU A 903 -7.90 10.15 -0.98
N HIS A 904 -7.36 11.31 -0.63
CA HIS A 904 -8.08 12.45 -0.11
C HIS A 904 -7.98 13.59 -1.11
N TYR A 905 -9.12 14.02 -1.64
CA TYR A 905 -9.19 15.10 -2.62
C TYR A 905 -8.90 16.45 -1.96
N SER A 906 -7.92 17.19 -2.48
CA SER A 906 -7.54 18.52 -1.96
C SER A 906 -7.98 19.68 -2.86
N GLY A 907 -8.38 19.41 -4.11
CA GLY A 907 -8.80 20.45 -5.06
C GLY A 907 -8.11 20.35 -6.40
N ARG A 908 -8.38 21.28 -7.32
CA ARG A 908 -7.72 21.31 -8.63
C ARG A 908 -6.42 22.13 -8.60
N ARG A 909 -5.40 21.70 -9.35
CA ARG A 909 -4.12 22.41 -9.52
C ARG A 909 -4.31 23.83 -10.04
N ASP A 910 -5.22 24.04 -10.98
CA ASP A 910 -5.54 25.35 -11.58
C ASP A 910 -6.34 26.27 -10.64
N ARG A 911 -6.82 25.76 -9.50
CA ARG A 911 -7.60 26.52 -8.51
C ARG A 911 -6.93 26.64 -7.15
N GLN A 912 -5.78 25.98 -6.93
CA GLN A 912 -5.01 26.16 -5.70
C GLN A 912 -4.55 27.61 -5.61
N SER A 913 -5.14 28.34 -4.67
CA SER A 913 -4.83 29.73 -4.40
C SER A 913 -3.96 29.80 -3.15
N GLU A 914 -2.88 30.57 -3.22
CA GLU A 914 -2.10 30.95 -2.05
C GLU A 914 -2.73 32.21 -1.44
N LEU A 915 -3.11 32.15 -0.17
CA LEU A 915 -3.53 33.31 0.61
C LEU A 915 -2.36 33.65 1.55
N ASP A 916 -1.80 34.86 1.42
CA ASP A 916 -0.64 35.32 2.20
C ASP A 916 0.58 34.37 2.20
N GLY A 917 0.85 33.69 1.07
CA GLY A 917 1.99 32.77 0.92
C GLY A 917 1.80 31.38 1.56
N VAL A 918 0.59 31.09 2.05
CA VAL A 918 0.20 29.79 2.61
C VAL A 918 -0.86 29.16 1.71
N ARG A 919 -0.68 27.88 1.38
CA ARG A 919 -1.68 27.10 0.64
C ARG A 919 -2.93 26.91 1.49
N PHE A 920 -4.08 27.20 0.91
CA PHE A 920 -5.39 27.16 1.55
C PHE A 920 -6.30 26.17 0.80
N ASP A 921 -7.10 25.38 1.53
CA ASP A 921 -8.10 24.45 0.97
C ASP A 921 -9.52 25.02 1.25
N PRO A 922 -10.23 25.52 0.23
CA PRO A 922 -11.60 26.02 0.37
C PRO A 922 -12.56 25.02 1.02
N GLY A 923 -12.39 23.72 0.78
CA GLY A 923 -13.32 22.73 1.30
C GLY A 923 -13.18 22.45 2.81
N GLU A 924 -12.06 22.82 3.44
CA GLU A 924 -11.96 22.81 4.90
C GLU A 924 -12.92 23.82 5.53
N VAL A 925 -13.08 24.98 4.87
CA VAL A 925 -14.00 26.04 5.29
C VAL A 925 -15.45 25.65 5.03
N GLU A 926 -15.73 25.08 3.85
CA GLU A 926 -17.06 24.57 3.50
C GLU A 926 -17.52 23.48 4.48
N ALA A 927 -16.66 22.49 4.76
CA ALA A 927 -16.96 21.42 5.71
C ALA A 927 -17.18 21.96 7.14
N THR A 928 -16.42 22.98 7.55
CA THR A 928 -16.61 23.62 8.85
C THR A 928 -17.93 24.36 8.94
N ALA A 929 -18.35 25.00 7.85
CA ALA A 929 -19.64 25.66 7.77
C ALA A 929 -20.80 24.67 7.81
N LEU A 930 -20.71 23.57 7.06
CA LEU A 930 -21.73 22.52 6.96
C LEU A 930 -21.97 21.75 8.27
N ARG A 931 -21.03 21.81 9.23
CA ARG A 931 -21.22 21.24 10.58
C ARG A 931 -22.10 22.11 11.48
N GLN A 932 -22.32 23.37 11.14
CA GLN A 932 -23.09 24.28 12.00
C GLN A 932 -24.59 23.98 11.89
N PRO A 933 -25.33 23.97 13.02
CA PRO A 933 -26.76 23.75 13.01
C PRO A 933 -27.49 24.75 12.10
N GLY A 934 -28.26 24.22 11.14
CA GLY A 934 -29.07 24.99 10.20
C GLY A 934 -28.35 25.42 8.93
N VAL A 935 -27.05 25.18 8.76
CA VAL A 935 -26.37 25.39 7.46
C VAL A 935 -26.62 24.19 6.56
N VAL A 936 -27.23 24.43 5.39
CA VAL A 936 -27.64 23.38 4.45
C VAL A 936 -26.62 23.20 3.34
N GLN A 937 -26.09 24.29 2.81
CA GLN A 937 -25.01 24.27 1.81
C GLN A 937 -24.00 25.39 2.08
N ALA A 938 -22.74 25.18 1.71
CA ALA A 938 -21.69 26.18 1.84
C ALA A 938 -20.71 26.11 0.66
N VAL A 939 -20.26 27.26 0.16
CA VAL A 939 -19.26 27.36 -0.93
C VAL A 939 -18.24 28.44 -0.59
N ALA A 940 -16.96 28.10 -0.61
CA ALA A 940 -15.84 29.01 -0.41
C ALA A 940 -15.20 29.40 -1.75
N LEU A 941 -15.00 30.71 -1.95
CA LEU A 941 -14.48 31.28 -3.19
C LEU A 941 -13.35 32.25 -2.88
N ILE A 942 -12.35 32.29 -3.75
CA ILE A 942 -11.28 33.29 -3.69
C ILE A 942 -11.39 34.14 -4.95
N SER A 943 -11.54 35.45 -4.77
CA SER A 943 -11.47 36.42 -5.87
C SER A 943 -10.15 37.16 -5.81
N ALA A 944 -9.48 37.27 -6.96
CA ALA A 944 -8.38 38.19 -7.14
C ALA A 944 -8.95 39.62 -7.10
N SER A 945 -8.61 40.36 -6.06
CA SER A 945 -9.13 41.72 -5.84
C SER A 945 -8.89 42.62 -7.06
N THR A 946 -9.96 43.21 -7.61
CA THR A 946 -9.91 44.23 -8.67
C THR A 946 -9.51 45.63 -8.16
N THR A 947 -9.43 45.83 -6.84
CA THR A 947 -9.32 47.17 -6.20
C THR A 947 -8.30 47.26 -5.06
N GLY A 948 -7.44 46.25 -4.89
CA GLY A 948 -6.49 46.15 -3.78
C GLY A 948 -5.50 44.98 -3.94
N PRO A 949 -4.37 44.97 -3.20
CA PRO A 949 -3.22 44.09 -3.48
C PRO A 949 -3.33 42.64 -2.98
N ARG A 950 -4.45 42.21 -2.38
CA ARG A 950 -4.59 40.85 -1.81
C ARG A 950 -5.83 40.11 -2.33
N PRO A 951 -5.75 38.80 -2.60
CA PRO A 951 -6.93 37.98 -2.87
C PRO A 951 -7.88 37.97 -1.65
N HIS A 952 -9.18 37.97 -1.89
CA HIS A 952 -10.21 38.02 -0.84
C HIS A 952 -11.00 36.72 -0.80
N LEU A 953 -11.19 36.17 0.40
CA LEU A 953 -11.92 34.93 0.64
C LEU A 953 -13.40 35.24 0.95
N PHE A 954 -14.30 34.59 0.20
CA PHE A 954 -15.73 34.63 0.39
C PHE A 954 -16.25 33.25 0.81
N LEU A 955 -17.24 33.21 1.69
CA LEU A 955 -18.00 32.00 2.02
C LEU A 955 -19.47 32.31 1.81
N ILE A 956 -20.15 31.53 0.98
CA ILE A 956 -21.56 31.70 0.65
C ILE A 956 -22.32 30.57 1.34
N LEU A 957 -23.26 30.93 2.21
CA LEU A 957 -24.08 29.99 2.97
C LEU A 957 -25.51 29.97 2.42
N ALA A 958 -26.06 28.77 2.27
CA ALA A 958 -27.50 28.53 2.25
C ALA A 958 -27.90 27.92 3.60
N THR A 959 -28.76 28.61 4.35
CA THR A 959 -29.12 28.21 5.72
C THR A 959 -30.61 28.40 6.00
N ASP A 960 -31.14 27.47 6.81
CA ASP A 960 -32.51 27.51 7.33
C ASP A 960 -32.59 28.25 8.68
N ALA A 961 -31.43 28.68 9.20
CA ALA A 961 -31.30 29.43 10.44
C ALA A 961 -31.17 30.93 10.18
N ASP A 962 -31.25 31.72 11.26
CA ASP A 962 -30.91 33.15 11.21
C ASP A 962 -29.50 33.34 10.61
N PRO A 963 -29.35 34.04 9.45
CA PRO A 963 -28.09 34.14 8.74
C PRO A 963 -26.95 34.71 9.58
N ASP A 964 -27.25 35.67 10.46
CA ASP A 964 -26.28 36.28 11.36
C ASP A 964 -25.81 35.30 12.44
N ARG A 965 -26.71 34.48 12.98
CA ARG A 965 -26.36 33.40 13.92
C ARG A 965 -25.50 32.34 13.25
N ALA A 966 -25.87 31.90 12.05
CA ALA A 966 -25.08 30.93 11.29
C ALA A 966 -23.68 31.47 11.01
N ALA A 967 -23.57 32.71 10.49
CA ALA A 967 -22.28 33.35 10.23
C ALA A 967 -21.40 33.48 11.48
N ARG A 968 -21.97 33.81 12.65
CA ARG A 968 -21.23 33.85 13.93
C ARG A 968 -20.73 32.47 14.36
N ALA A 969 -21.57 31.44 14.26
CA ALA A 969 -21.21 30.08 14.63
C ALA A 969 -20.10 29.54 13.74
N VAL A 970 -20.20 29.75 12.42
CA VAL A 970 -19.16 29.38 11.46
C VAL A 970 -17.84 30.08 11.78
N ARG A 971 -17.86 31.40 12.05
CA ARG A 971 -16.63 32.14 12.39
C ARG A 971 -15.97 31.65 13.68
N ALA A 972 -16.75 31.23 14.67
CA ALA A 972 -16.21 30.76 15.95
C ALA A 972 -15.39 29.46 15.81
N ASP A 973 -15.72 28.62 14.83
CA ASP A 973 -15.09 27.33 14.59
C ASP A 973 -14.02 27.36 13.49
N LEU A 974 -13.83 28.49 12.81
CA LEU A 974 -12.79 28.65 11.79
C LEU A 974 -11.44 29.05 12.42
N PRO A 975 -10.31 28.61 11.84
CA PRO A 975 -8.99 29.07 12.27
C PRO A 975 -8.85 30.59 12.23
N ALA A 976 -8.25 31.21 13.26
CA ALA A 976 -8.08 32.67 13.38
C ALA A 976 -7.42 33.35 12.16
N ARG A 977 -6.61 32.61 11.39
CA ARG A 977 -6.03 33.10 10.12
C ARG A 977 -7.07 33.42 9.03
N LEU A 978 -8.32 32.98 9.20
CA LEU A 978 -9.43 33.18 8.25
C LEU A 978 -10.42 34.26 8.72
N ASP A 979 -10.11 35.02 9.78
CA ASP A 979 -11.00 36.05 10.33
C ASP A 979 -11.41 37.14 9.32
N HIS A 980 -10.66 37.30 8.23
CA HIS A 980 -10.91 38.27 7.16
C HIS A 980 -11.92 37.83 6.09
N LEU A 981 -12.52 36.63 6.22
CA LEU A 981 -13.45 36.11 5.23
C LEU A 981 -14.81 36.85 5.26
N THR A 982 -15.38 37.09 4.07
CA THR A 982 -16.73 37.66 3.93
C THR A 982 -17.77 36.58 3.76
N ILE A 983 -18.77 36.55 4.64
CA ILE A 983 -19.87 35.60 4.58
C ILE A 983 -21.05 36.25 3.86
N HIS A 984 -21.50 35.65 2.76
CA HIS A 984 -22.74 36.00 2.08
C HIS A 984 -23.80 34.94 2.35
N HIS A 985 -25.06 35.35 2.27
CA HIS A 985 -26.21 34.48 2.45
C HIS A 985 -27.03 34.41 1.15
N LEU A 986 -27.47 33.21 0.78
CA LEU A 986 -28.43 32.95 -0.29
C LEU A 986 -29.49 31.95 0.19
N ASP A 987 -30.71 32.06 -0.30
CA ASP A 987 -31.76 31.08 0.03
C ASP A 987 -31.46 29.70 -0.58
N ALA A 988 -30.81 29.65 -1.75
CA ALA A 988 -30.32 28.43 -2.39
C ALA A 988 -29.10 28.72 -3.28
N LEU A 989 -28.20 27.74 -3.42
CA LEU A 989 -27.05 27.87 -4.31
C LEU A 989 -27.47 27.66 -5.77
N PRO A 990 -26.99 28.49 -6.72
CA PRO A 990 -27.25 28.31 -8.13
C PRO A 990 -26.52 27.08 -8.68
N ARG A 991 -27.15 26.40 -9.65
CA ARG A 991 -26.66 25.16 -10.24
C ARG A 991 -26.54 25.28 -11.75
N THR A 992 -25.56 24.59 -12.31
CA THR A 992 -25.38 24.38 -13.75
C THR A 992 -26.44 23.40 -14.28
N ALA A 993 -26.55 23.29 -15.61
CA ALA A 993 -27.44 22.30 -16.26
C ALA A 993 -27.16 20.86 -15.81
N GLY A 994 -25.92 20.52 -15.45
CA GLY A 994 -25.54 19.19 -14.93
C GLY A 994 -25.74 19.02 -13.41
N GLY A 995 -26.46 19.93 -12.74
CA GLY A 995 -26.77 19.85 -11.31
C GLY A 995 -25.64 20.27 -10.35
N LYS A 996 -24.43 20.53 -10.87
CA LYS A 996 -23.27 21.02 -10.10
C LYS A 996 -23.45 22.48 -9.68
N VAL A 997 -22.81 22.89 -8.59
CA VAL A 997 -22.79 24.30 -8.15
C VAL A 997 -22.18 25.21 -9.24
N ASP A 998 -22.84 26.31 -9.57
CA ASP A 998 -22.34 27.30 -10.52
C ASP A 998 -21.38 28.29 -9.84
N HIS A 999 -20.13 27.88 -9.68
CA HIS A 999 -19.09 28.70 -9.08
C HIS A 999 -18.81 30.00 -9.84
N ARG A 1000 -19.06 30.05 -11.16
CA ARG A 1000 -18.81 31.25 -11.96
C ARG A 1000 -19.84 32.33 -11.60
N LEU A 1001 -21.11 31.96 -11.58
CA LEU A 1001 -22.18 32.86 -11.15
C LEU A 1001 -21.99 33.32 -9.69
N LEU A 1002 -21.60 32.40 -8.81
CA LEU A 1002 -21.33 32.73 -7.41
C LEU A 1002 -20.14 33.69 -7.23
N THR A 1003 -19.08 33.55 -8.04
CA THR A 1003 -17.92 34.46 -8.02
C THR A 1003 -18.34 35.86 -8.44
N ASP A 1004 -19.10 35.98 -9.53
CA ASP A 1004 -19.68 37.24 -10.00
C ASP A 1004 -20.56 37.90 -8.92
N LEU A 1005 -21.40 37.12 -8.23
CA LEU A 1005 -22.26 37.63 -7.14
C LEU A 1005 -21.45 38.13 -5.95
N ALA A 1006 -20.43 37.38 -5.54
CA ALA A 1006 -19.55 37.76 -4.44
C ALA A 1006 -18.77 39.06 -4.75
N GLU A 1007 -18.35 39.24 -6.00
CA GLU A 1007 -17.66 40.46 -6.46
C GLU A 1007 -18.60 41.67 -6.56
N ARG A 1008 -19.85 41.48 -6.99
CA ARG A 1008 -20.86 42.55 -7.11
C ARG A 1008 -21.44 43.01 -5.77
N GLY A 1009 -21.34 42.19 -4.71
CA GLY A 1009 -21.87 42.44 -3.37
C GLY A 1009 -21.17 43.54 -2.56
N ARG A 1010 -20.24 44.32 -3.14
CA ARG A 1010 -19.65 45.48 -2.45
C ARG A 1010 -20.58 46.70 -2.55
N PRO A 1011 -20.97 47.33 -1.42
CA PRO A 1011 -21.82 48.51 -1.47
C PRO A 1011 -21.11 49.65 -2.22
N HIS A 1012 -21.76 50.16 -3.27
CA HIS A 1012 -21.47 51.48 -3.83
C HIS A 1012 -21.68 52.53 -2.73
N THR A 1013 -20.59 53.07 -2.17
CA THR A 1013 -20.66 54.30 -1.39
C THR A 1013 -20.74 55.48 -2.35
N THR A 1014 -21.96 55.93 -2.65
CA THR A 1014 -22.24 57.28 -3.15
C THR A 1014 -23.12 58.01 -2.16
N ALA A 1015 -22.50 58.81 -1.28
CA ALA A 1015 -23.10 60.00 -0.68
C ALA A 1015 -22.01 60.91 -0.07
N PRO A 1016 -22.21 62.23 -0.05
CA PRO A 1016 -21.15 63.23 -0.19
C PRO A 1016 -20.55 63.74 1.14
N ALA A 1017 -19.43 64.44 0.97
CA ALA A 1017 -18.55 65.02 1.96
C ALA A 1017 -19.22 65.87 3.08
N GLY A 1018 -18.70 65.68 4.30
CA GLY A 1018 -18.67 66.66 5.39
C GLY A 1018 -17.22 66.80 5.92
N PRO A 1019 -16.78 67.99 6.36
CA PRO A 1019 -15.40 68.44 6.20
C PRO A 1019 -14.42 67.93 7.27
N PRO A 1020 -13.11 67.90 6.95
CA PRO A 1020 -12.05 67.43 7.83
C PRO A 1020 -11.51 68.55 8.74
N ARG A 1021 -11.10 68.21 9.96
CA ARG A 1021 -10.08 68.94 10.73
C ARG A 1021 -8.94 67.95 10.99
N ALA A 1022 -7.88 68.03 10.18
CA ALA A 1022 -6.59 68.67 10.48
C ALA A 1022 -5.74 67.75 11.37
N SER A 1023 -4.53 67.31 11.02
CA SER A 1023 -3.50 67.88 10.13
C SER A 1023 -2.46 66.82 9.73
N ALA A 1024 -1.95 66.90 8.49
CA ALA A 1024 -0.66 66.34 8.03
C ALA A 1024 0.51 67.31 8.43
N PRO A 1025 1.83 67.05 8.23
CA PRO A 1025 2.44 66.04 7.34
C PRO A 1025 3.74 65.31 7.82
N ARG A 1026 4.07 64.24 7.05
CA ARG A 1026 5.34 63.43 6.93
C ARG A 1026 6.63 64.30 6.73
N PRO A 1027 7.91 63.79 6.82
CA PRO A 1027 8.39 62.49 6.29
C PRO A 1027 9.64 61.77 6.93
N LEU A 1028 9.81 60.49 6.52
CA LEU A 1028 11.01 59.68 6.15
C LEU A 1028 12.28 59.54 7.03
N ASN A 1029 12.61 58.26 7.34
CA ASN A 1029 13.90 57.53 7.33
C ASN A 1029 13.86 56.49 8.47
N GLY A 1030 14.34 55.26 8.41
CA GLY A 1030 15.10 54.44 7.48
C GLY A 1030 15.23 53.03 8.13
N ALA A 1031 15.80 52.09 7.39
CA ALA A 1031 15.91 50.66 7.66
C ALA A 1031 16.23 50.18 9.10
N GLY A 1032 15.67 49.02 9.46
CA GLY A 1032 16.46 47.86 9.87
C GLY A 1032 16.33 47.35 11.31
N SER A 1033 15.79 46.12 11.45
CA SER A 1033 16.11 45.13 12.51
C SER A 1033 15.65 45.49 13.95
N THR A 1034 15.22 44.63 14.89
CA THR A 1034 14.95 43.19 15.01
C THR A 1034 14.16 43.09 16.33
N ASP A 1035 12.95 42.52 16.36
CA ASP A 1035 12.20 42.36 17.61
C ASP A 1035 12.64 41.10 18.37
N LEU A 1036 13.57 41.30 19.31
CA LEU A 1036 14.02 40.33 20.32
C LEU A 1036 13.24 40.46 21.65
N ASN A 1037 12.04 41.07 21.63
CA ASN A 1037 11.27 41.39 22.84
C ASN A 1037 10.12 40.43 23.14
N LEU A 1038 9.94 39.35 22.36
CA LEU A 1038 8.85 38.39 22.57
C LEU A 1038 9.26 37.10 23.32
N LEU A 1039 10.54 36.89 23.62
CA LEU A 1039 11.02 35.64 24.24
C LEU A 1039 11.22 35.71 25.76
N LEU A 1040 11.26 36.90 26.36
CA LEU A 1040 11.53 37.07 27.80
C LEU A 1040 10.53 36.40 28.77
N PRO A 1041 9.22 36.22 28.46
CA PRO A 1041 8.30 35.58 29.39
C PRO A 1041 8.47 34.05 29.51
N MET A 1042 9.05 33.36 28.51
CA MET A 1042 9.14 31.89 28.52
C MET A 1042 10.40 31.33 29.21
N ILE A 1043 11.43 32.15 29.45
CA ILE A 1043 12.72 31.69 29.99
C ILE A 1043 12.86 31.95 31.50
N ALA A 1044 11.93 32.71 32.08
CA ALA A 1044 11.90 33.07 33.50
C ALA A 1044 11.82 31.87 34.49
N PRO A 1045 11.17 30.73 34.17
CA PRO A 1045 11.09 29.60 35.11
C PRO A 1045 12.36 28.73 35.19
N LEU A 1046 13.35 28.92 34.31
CA LEU A 1046 14.49 28.00 34.19
C LEU A 1046 15.63 28.32 35.18
N PRO A 1047 16.35 27.31 35.69
CA PRO A 1047 17.58 27.47 36.47
C PRO A 1047 18.61 28.36 35.76
N ARG A 1048 19.41 29.12 36.54
CA ARG A 1048 20.35 30.14 36.01
C ARG A 1048 21.34 29.61 34.95
N ASN A 1049 21.74 28.34 35.03
CA ASN A 1049 22.69 27.73 34.10
C ASN A 1049 22.04 27.38 32.74
N GLU A 1050 20.76 27.01 32.73
CA GLU A 1050 19.99 26.78 31.49
C GLU A 1050 19.69 28.09 30.76
N ARG A 1051 19.43 29.18 31.50
CA ARG A 1051 19.28 30.53 30.92
C ARG A 1051 20.54 31.01 30.18
N LEU A 1052 21.72 30.75 30.73
CA LEU A 1052 23.00 31.12 30.11
C LEU A 1052 23.33 30.28 28.87
N SER A 1053 22.98 28.98 28.88
CA SER A 1053 23.19 28.08 27.74
C SER A 1053 22.27 28.41 26.55
N LEU A 1054 21.00 28.75 26.82
CA LEU A 1054 20.02 29.11 25.78
C LEU A 1054 20.40 30.43 25.07
N VAL A 1055 20.91 31.41 25.81
CA VAL A 1055 21.40 32.68 25.26
C VAL A 1055 22.67 32.48 24.42
N HIS A 1056 23.57 31.58 24.83
CA HIS A 1056 24.76 31.23 24.02
C HIS A 1056 24.39 30.51 22.71
N GLN A 1057 23.38 29.64 22.70
CA GLN A 1057 22.90 28.98 21.46
C GLN A 1057 22.17 29.93 20.51
N LEU A 1058 21.42 30.91 21.03
CA LEU A 1058 20.73 31.92 20.22
C LEU A 1058 21.69 32.93 19.58
N ILE A 1059 22.80 33.27 20.25
CA ILE A 1059 23.81 34.19 19.73
C ILE A 1059 24.77 33.49 18.77
N GLY A 1060 25.00 32.18 18.95
CA GLY A 1060 25.90 31.38 18.10
C GLY A 1060 25.37 31.05 16.70
N SER A 1061 24.05 31.06 16.47
CA SER A 1061 23.46 30.67 15.17
C SER A 1061 23.16 31.82 14.21
N VAL A 1062 23.37 33.08 14.60
CA VAL A 1062 23.08 34.25 13.75
C VAL A 1062 24.34 34.86 13.11
N LEU A 1063 25.56 34.41 13.48
CA LEU A 1063 26.81 35.06 13.06
C LEU A 1063 27.94 34.11 12.60
N SER A 1064 27.62 33.05 11.86
CA SER A 1064 28.57 32.41 10.92
C SER A 1064 27.78 31.44 10.04
N ASP A 1065 27.29 31.86 8.87
CA ASP A 1065 28.18 31.84 7.71
C ASP A 1065 27.86 32.94 6.67
N LYS A 1066 28.96 33.52 6.18
CA LYS A 1066 29.20 34.39 4.99
C LYS A 1066 30.00 35.62 5.41
N GLU A 1067 31.24 35.86 4.98
CA GLU A 1067 32.11 35.26 3.96
C GLU A 1067 33.51 35.84 4.19
N THR A 1068 34.59 35.06 4.05
CA THR A 1068 35.80 35.32 3.20
C THR A 1068 37.05 34.56 3.68
N ARG A 1069 37.32 33.39 3.08
CA ARG A 1069 38.55 33.12 2.31
C ARG A 1069 38.40 31.88 1.45
#